data_AF-A0A8T1WEG8-F1
#
_entry.id   AF-A0A8T1WEG8-F1
#
_cell.length_a   1.000
_cell.length_b   1.000
_cell.length_c   1.000
_cell.angle_alpha   90.00
_cell.angle_beta   90.00
_cell.angle_gamma   90.00
#
_symmetry.space_group_name_H-M   'P 1'
#
loop_
_entity.id
_entity.type
_entity.pdbx_description
1 polymer ?
#
loop_
_entity_poly.entity_id
_entity_poly.type
_entity_poly.pdbx_seq_one_letter_code
_entity_poly.pdbx_strand_id
1 'polypeptide(L)'
;MIEFTAWEVYAYEDGSSVNSPTGKSEPRQDLNSLHGSNRIDRVVFADALPHISDKGFAFESYHIHADKGIFGGRHDGAIMHWPLSQSPSVTIPCAHTIRGHTGAVLTLDFAPDLGPEGLLFSGSADRSIKIWDPWGGSESALPPKSGYACVQTLTEHSGSVVCLRVLPQQNHGIVSCSLDRTVKTWYPAEGRALLLYPWYLPAQSISQPGSSWPSAFCVRSSANGTLFVGDSAGGISVYAHSSDSDNTIVSDTTLEIVDDKQMGDQLDTRFQFSLKRKFSHFHSLGISRLQMVADNCFVVSLGYDEKAQVIDAISGALSSTICSASAARYISCTWDDRGHILLLGDAAGYVHLWNIFEDKPLGKKQMATTMPLTIVGIHSLTSTATGDFLVTGLVNGVKQWVCNRNVGYVNCSGHSDAVVAVVVIENDISSFAKDYDDRAEQIECRLQPRAAVESAQTCQFFSASLDGSIRCWDSYEMKVSFGFEEKDSEITCMVASKQFHKVFTGHDGGFVKVWSIHAGELSELSLEGNGPVACLAAGVVRDQEVLLAGSADGCVSVWEVNHDGISRAGPFQPKLLSGTRAEVTSLAFCKGNFLAQAGQEFFVVGYFTGEIVMWSFAKKAIVCSFKAHSDAVCSLTSHGCFLFSGSDDTLLRMWNMFNLSETYELGVLRPPSSPSSSGSGSPIVCLDVVPIRSLVLSAAADGTLLVWDYTCFENDKAFDAYGKIVFRAKVDGCVKCLQCWPDRKAMICGTSEGKLVVFDLPPERTYKHPVYDANGYNLNYRITRTKTLYLMSDTAATKTLYCIRHGESTFNEWRKSSLWNFSWMWVRDPMIVDAPLSAKGKRQAAKLHELVQAKQLEHTIQLIITSPLTRAIETTVGAFPDTKIPIIVEPSCREMLDTACDIGRVPAELAQQFLPQADMDFSQLDPFWWLDVEKFPRTGPGNAPPANIVAPKTSDGVLPLRETREELDARIREFVAKLAERPEQHIAVVGHSSYFKRMLAMNRKLNNCELYETSLGDIQLRYTK
;
A
#
# COMPACT_ATOMS: atom_id res chain seq x y z
N MET A 1 -7.59 -14.63 41.58
CA MET A 1 -6.23 -14.12 41.86
C MET A 1 -5.44 -14.26 40.58
N ILE A 2 -5.23 -13.26 39.74
CA ILE A 2 -5.19 -11.80 39.92
C ILE A 2 -6.24 -11.17 38.99
N GLU A 3 -7.06 -10.27 39.52
CA GLU A 3 -8.20 -9.62 38.84
C GLU A 3 -7.74 -8.46 37.94
N PHE A 4 -8.38 -8.36 36.78
CA PHE A 4 -8.39 -7.18 35.92
C PHE A 4 -9.39 -6.17 36.48
N THR A 5 -8.99 -4.90 36.60
CA THR A 5 -9.93 -3.79 36.77
C THR A 5 -9.71 -2.73 35.70
N ALA A 6 -10.82 -2.34 35.09
CA ALA A 6 -11.01 -1.18 34.23
C ALA A 6 -10.57 0.10 34.94
N TRP A 7 -10.13 1.10 34.17
CA TRP A 7 -9.95 2.47 34.67
C TRP A 7 -10.78 3.44 33.84
N GLU A 8 -11.79 3.97 34.52
CA GLU A 8 -12.64 5.09 34.15
C GLU A 8 -11.91 6.44 34.29
N VAL A 9 -12.56 7.43 33.70
CA VAL A 9 -12.33 8.88 33.72
C VAL A 9 -12.10 9.46 35.12
N TYR A 10 -11.13 10.37 35.26
CA TYR A 10 -11.21 11.48 36.23
C TYR A 10 -10.62 12.78 35.66
N ALA A 11 -11.47 13.81 35.68
CA ALA A 11 -11.11 15.21 35.63
C ALA A 11 -10.41 15.63 36.94
N TYR A 12 -9.52 16.61 36.87
CA TYR A 12 -9.07 17.37 38.05
C TYR A 12 -9.20 18.86 37.76
N GLU A 13 -10.11 19.50 38.50
CA GLU A 13 -10.22 20.93 38.67
C GLU A 13 -9.10 21.45 39.59
N ASP A 14 -8.64 22.66 39.27
CA ASP A 14 -7.74 23.48 40.06
C ASP A 14 -8.40 23.93 41.37
N GLY A 15 -7.66 23.85 42.47
CA GLY A 15 -8.06 24.40 43.76
C GLY A 15 -6.94 25.23 44.39
N SER A 16 -7.06 26.56 44.33
CA SER A 16 -6.53 27.42 45.39
C SER A 16 -7.38 28.70 45.52
N SER A 17 -8.07 28.80 46.65
CA SER A 17 -8.96 29.87 47.11
C SER A 17 -8.21 31.03 47.77
N VAL A 18 -8.62 32.31 47.57
CA VAL A 18 -8.67 33.37 48.61
C VAL A 18 -9.72 34.47 48.28
N ASN A 19 -10.75 34.54 49.14
CA ASN A 19 -11.56 35.67 49.67
C ASN A 19 -12.22 36.80 48.82
N SER A 20 -13.56 36.72 48.77
CA SER A 20 -14.54 37.67 49.39
C SER A 20 -14.89 39.01 48.67
N PRO A 21 -16.08 39.61 48.92
CA PRO A 21 -17.04 39.99 47.87
C PRO A 21 -17.37 41.50 47.81
N THR A 22 -17.91 41.99 46.68
CA THR A 22 -19.01 42.99 46.60
C THR A 22 -19.25 43.43 45.16
N GLY A 23 -20.52 43.53 44.72
CA GLY A 23 -20.91 44.41 43.61
C GLY A 23 -21.83 43.77 42.58
N LYS A 24 -23.13 44.09 42.67
CA LYS A 24 -24.18 43.70 41.72
C LYS A 24 -23.99 44.36 40.34
N SER A 25 -24.15 43.60 39.27
CA SER A 25 -24.82 44.04 38.03
C SER A 25 -25.24 42.82 37.19
N GLU A 26 -26.43 42.90 36.61
CA GLU A 26 -27.19 41.88 35.87
C GLU A 26 -26.42 41.19 34.73
N PRO A 27 -26.78 39.93 34.36
CA PRO A 27 -26.17 39.25 33.22
C PRO A 27 -26.79 39.78 31.92
N ARG A 28 -25.97 40.42 31.08
CA ARG A 28 -26.22 40.44 29.64
C ARG A 28 -25.87 39.07 29.10
N GLN A 29 -26.85 38.41 28.49
CA GLN A 29 -26.66 37.24 27.65
C GLN A 29 -25.82 37.66 26.44
N ASP A 30 -24.52 37.33 26.44
CA ASP A 30 -23.75 37.25 25.21
C ASP A 30 -24.02 35.88 24.57
N LEU A 31 -25.09 35.85 23.78
CA LEU A 31 -25.29 34.92 22.67
C LEU A 31 -24.14 35.11 21.67
N ASN A 32 -23.01 34.41 21.84
CA ASN A 32 -21.99 34.18 20.79
C ASN A 32 -20.88 33.19 21.22
N SER A 33 -21.24 32.04 21.80
CA SER A 33 -20.30 30.94 22.08
C SER A 33 -20.72 29.58 21.48
N LEU A 34 -21.35 29.62 20.30
CA LEU A 34 -21.91 28.44 19.63
C LEU A 34 -21.37 28.29 18.20
N HIS A 35 -20.06 28.47 17.99
CA HIS A 35 -19.38 28.06 16.76
C HIS A 35 -18.27 27.08 17.15
N GLY A 36 -18.63 25.80 17.23
CA GLY A 36 -17.70 24.69 17.40
C GLY A 36 -16.67 24.72 16.27
N SER A 37 -15.42 24.91 16.63
CA SER A 37 -14.29 24.94 15.72
C SER A 37 -14.02 23.53 15.21
N ASN A 38 -14.27 23.33 13.93
CA ASN A 38 -13.91 22.12 13.23
C ASN A 38 -12.40 22.06 13.00
N ARG A 39 -11.77 20.99 13.53
CA ARG A 39 -10.61 20.24 13.00
C ARG A 39 -9.39 20.19 13.92
N ILE A 40 -8.98 18.94 14.19
CA ILE A 40 -7.86 18.46 15.02
C ILE A 40 -8.01 18.80 16.51
N ASP A 41 -9.04 18.26 17.15
CA ASP A 41 -9.26 18.46 18.59
C ASP A 41 -8.26 17.70 19.48
N ARG A 42 -7.48 16.74 18.95
CA ARG A 42 -6.57 15.96 19.79
C ARG A 42 -5.46 15.25 19.01
N VAL A 43 -4.27 15.84 19.00
CA VAL A 43 -3.03 15.05 18.86
C VAL A 43 -2.69 14.51 20.26
N VAL A 44 -3.03 13.26 20.52
CA VAL A 44 -2.67 12.59 21.77
C VAL A 44 -1.32 11.89 21.56
N PHE A 45 -0.27 12.50 22.07
CA PHE A 45 1.02 11.83 22.20
C PHE A 45 0.90 10.73 23.26
N ALA A 46 0.98 9.47 22.83
CA ALA A 46 0.99 8.31 23.73
C ALA A 46 2.37 8.09 24.36
N ASP A 47 2.43 7.24 25.38
CA ASP A 47 3.54 7.05 26.31
C ASP A 47 4.92 6.85 25.66
N ALA A 48 5.94 7.33 26.38
CA ALA A 48 7.34 7.32 25.97
C ALA A 48 7.87 5.90 25.76
N LEU A 49 8.35 5.62 24.55
CA LEU A 49 9.13 4.42 24.18
C LEU A 49 10.55 4.85 23.75
N PRO A 50 11.49 3.89 23.64
CA PRO A 50 12.75 3.83 24.39
C PRO A 50 13.53 5.15 24.58
N HIS A 51 14.14 5.30 25.75
CA HIS A 51 15.16 6.32 26.00
C HIS A 51 16.48 5.85 25.38
N ILE A 52 16.94 6.46 24.29
CA ILE A 52 18.34 6.32 23.85
C ILE A 52 19.14 7.27 24.74
N SER A 53 19.68 6.84 25.88
CA SER A 53 20.69 7.63 26.61
C SER A 53 22.05 6.96 26.54
N ASP A 54 23.04 7.75 26.13
CA ASP A 54 24.42 7.54 26.58
C ASP A 54 24.71 8.69 27.54
N LYS A 55 24.68 8.41 28.86
CA LYS A 55 24.57 9.41 29.95
C LYS A 55 25.75 10.38 30.08
N GLY A 56 26.69 10.41 29.14
CA GLY A 56 27.90 11.24 29.19
C GLY A 56 28.15 12.15 28.00
N PHE A 57 27.31 12.16 26.96
CA PHE A 57 27.66 12.82 25.69
C PHE A 57 26.55 13.68 25.10
N ALA A 58 26.93 14.85 24.58
CA ALA A 58 26.03 15.83 23.98
C ALA A 58 25.97 15.70 22.45
N PHE A 59 24.75 15.73 21.90
CA PHE A 59 24.49 15.77 20.46
C PHE A 59 24.16 17.18 19.99
N GLU A 60 24.71 17.55 18.84
CA GLU A 60 24.58 18.88 18.23
C GLU A 60 23.63 18.87 17.02
N SER A 61 23.53 17.72 16.34
CA SER A 61 22.71 17.58 15.13
C SER A 61 22.07 16.21 15.01
N TYR A 62 20.91 16.15 14.35
CA TYR A 62 20.17 14.92 14.09
C TYR A 62 19.61 14.93 12.68
N HIS A 63 19.79 13.82 11.97
CA HIS A 63 19.12 13.52 10.71
C HIS A 63 18.39 12.18 10.85
N ILE A 64 17.17 12.10 10.34
CA ILE A 64 16.31 10.93 10.51
C ILE A 64 15.78 10.50 9.14
N HIS A 65 15.89 9.20 8.85
CA HIS A 65 15.38 8.60 7.63
C HIS A 65 14.40 7.48 7.96
N ALA A 66 13.25 7.46 7.29
CA ALA A 66 12.13 6.56 7.59
C ALA A 66 12.51 5.07 7.63
N ASP A 67 13.37 4.61 6.72
CA ASP A 67 13.76 3.20 6.63
C ASP A 67 15.17 2.91 7.16
N LYS A 68 16.03 3.93 7.19
CA LYS A 68 17.47 3.76 7.46
C LYS A 68 17.84 4.07 8.90
N GLY A 69 16.94 4.69 9.67
CA GLY A 69 17.14 4.96 11.08
C GLY A 69 17.51 6.40 11.39
N ILE A 70 18.07 6.60 12.57
CA ILE A 70 18.39 7.89 13.16
C ILE A 70 19.91 8.06 13.16
N PHE A 71 20.40 9.20 12.66
CA PHE A 71 21.80 9.61 12.73
C PHE A 71 21.94 10.80 13.67
N GLY A 72 22.87 10.73 14.62
CA GLY A 72 23.15 11.78 15.59
C GLY A 72 24.61 12.20 15.58
N GLY A 73 24.86 13.48 15.36
CA GLY A 73 26.19 14.10 15.38
C GLY A 73 26.56 14.56 16.79
N ARG A 74 27.68 14.09 17.31
CA ARG A 74 28.16 14.40 18.67
C ARG A 74 29.09 15.60 18.69
N HIS A 75 29.18 16.22 19.86
CA HIS A 75 30.13 17.30 20.14
C HIS A 75 31.60 16.86 20.02
N ASP A 76 31.91 15.57 20.20
CA ASP A 76 33.28 15.02 20.10
C ASP A 76 33.70 14.61 18.67
N GLY A 77 32.86 14.86 17.66
CA GLY A 77 33.15 14.50 16.27
C GLY A 77 32.74 13.08 15.86
N ALA A 78 32.13 12.30 16.75
CA ALA A 78 31.54 11.03 16.38
C ALA A 78 30.12 11.20 15.80
N ILE A 79 29.75 10.33 14.87
CA ILE A 79 28.36 10.21 14.38
C ILE A 79 27.86 8.83 14.81
N MET A 80 26.71 8.80 15.45
CA MET A 80 26.07 7.56 15.90
C MET A 80 24.83 7.26 15.06
N HIS A 81 24.56 5.98 14.87
CA HIS A 81 23.40 5.49 14.14
C HIS A 81 22.61 4.49 14.97
N TRP A 82 21.28 4.67 14.95
CA TRP A 82 20.33 3.79 15.60
C TRP A 82 19.26 3.32 14.61
N PRO A 83 18.92 2.02 14.61
CA PRO A 83 17.78 1.52 13.85
C PRO A 83 16.47 1.98 14.50
N LEU A 84 15.42 2.16 13.69
CA LEU A 84 14.07 2.38 14.18
C LEU A 84 13.51 1.04 14.69
N SER A 85 13.00 0.99 15.91
CA SER A 85 12.40 -0.22 16.52
C SER A 85 10.92 -0.02 16.80
N GLN A 86 10.13 -1.05 16.50
CA GLN A 86 8.68 -1.09 16.72
C GLN A 86 8.30 -1.60 18.11
N SER A 87 9.19 -2.35 18.77
CA SER A 87 8.95 -2.86 20.11
C SER A 87 9.16 -1.76 21.15
N PRO A 88 8.32 -1.68 22.20
CA PRO A 88 8.55 -0.88 23.40
C PRO A 88 9.73 -1.47 24.22
N SER A 89 10.89 -1.61 23.60
CA SER A 89 12.14 -2.01 24.24
C SER A 89 12.65 -0.82 25.05
N VAL A 90 13.23 -1.02 26.23
CA VAL A 90 13.59 0.11 27.12
C VAL A 90 14.80 0.91 26.61
N THR A 91 15.67 0.33 25.78
CA THR A 91 16.84 1.01 25.19
C THR A 91 17.27 0.31 23.90
N ILE A 92 17.38 1.05 22.80
CA ILE A 92 17.95 0.54 21.53
C ILE A 92 19.46 0.80 21.59
N PRO A 93 20.33 -0.23 21.54
CA PRO A 93 21.76 -0.01 21.49
C PRO A 93 22.15 0.71 20.19
N CYS A 94 23.17 1.57 20.25
CA CYS A 94 23.78 2.15 19.06
C CYS A 94 24.26 1.02 18.15
N ALA A 95 23.76 0.97 16.92
CA ALA A 95 24.19 -0.05 15.97
C ALA A 95 25.62 0.24 15.52
N HIS A 96 25.90 1.51 15.24
CA HIS A 96 27.06 1.93 14.48
C HIS A 96 27.59 3.28 14.96
N THR A 97 28.92 3.38 15.16
CA THR A 97 29.60 4.64 15.51
C THR A 97 30.67 4.95 14.47
N ILE A 98 30.45 6.03 13.73
CA ILE A 98 31.34 6.56 12.71
C ILE A 98 32.24 7.60 13.37
N ARG A 99 33.56 7.45 13.24
CA ARG A 99 34.55 8.38 13.79
C ARG A 99 35.44 8.90 12.66
N GLY A 100 35.71 10.20 12.67
CA GLY A 100 36.73 10.80 11.81
C GLY A 100 36.69 12.32 11.70
N HIS A 101 35.67 12.99 12.23
CA HIS A 101 35.77 14.42 12.52
C HIS A 101 36.59 14.65 13.80
N THR A 102 37.31 15.76 13.85
CA THR A 102 38.14 16.15 15.02
C THR A 102 37.46 17.22 15.89
N GLY A 103 36.24 17.63 15.54
CA GLY A 103 35.43 18.60 16.27
C GLY A 103 33.93 18.33 16.13
N ALA A 104 33.11 19.09 16.84
CA ALA A 104 31.66 18.92 16.92
C ALA A 104 30.98 18.82 15.55
N VAL A 105 30.09 17.84 15.38
CA VAL A 105 29.31 17.65 14.13
C VAL A 105 28.04 18.52 14.20
N LEU A 106 28.10 19.68 13.57
CA LEU A 106 27.07 20.73 13.68
C LEU A 106 25.88 20.49 12.74
N THR A 107 26.06 19.71 11.68
CA THR A 107 25.02 19.48 10.68
C THR A 107 25.17 18.11 10.02
N LEU A 108 24.04 17.50 9.70
CA LEU A 108 23.93 16.20 9.06
C LEU A 108 22.83 16.23 8.00
N ASP A 109 23.06 15.56 6.88
CA ASP A 109 22.08 15.33 5.83
C ASP A 109 22.29 13.96 5.17
N PHE A 110 21.25 13.32 4.67
CA PHE A 110 21.33 11.97 4.08
C PHE A 110 20.67 11.91 2.70
N ALA A 111 21.39 11.36 1.72
CA ALA A 111 20.90 11.16 0.36
C ALA A 111 20.72 9.66 0.09
N PRO A 112 19.47 9.14 0.08
CA PRO A 112 19.19 7.72 -0.11
C PRO A 112 19.43 7.23 -1.55
N ASP A 113 19.44 8.15 -2.51
CA ASP A 113 19.58 7.95 -3.94
C ASP A 113 21.04 7.87 -4.42
N LEU A 114 22.01 8.25 -3.57
CA LEU A 114 23.42 8.23 -3.90
C LEU A 114 24.13 6.98 -3.35
N GLY A 115 24.77 6.22 -4.23
CA GLY A 115 25.46 4.97 -3.88
C GLY A 115 24.50 3.78 -3.69
N PRO A 116 25.02 2.59 -3.31
CA PRO A 116 24.22 1.36 -3.26
C PRO A 116 23.12 1.38 -2.19
N GLU A 117 23.38 2.03 -1.06
CA GLU A 117 22.54 1.99 0.15
C GLU A 117 22.35 3.41 0.78
N GLY A 118 22.70 4.46 0.03
CA GLY A 118 22.65 5.87 0.44
C GLY A 118 23.95 6.41 1.05
N LEU A 119 24.19 7.72 0.90
CA LEU A 119 25.34 8.44 1.46
C LEU A 119 24.93 9.42 2.56
N LEU A 120 25.77 9.53 3.59
CA LEU A 120 25.63 10.49 4.68
C LEU A 120 26.63 11.64 4.53
N PHE A 121 26.16 12.87 4.72
CA PHE A 121 26.95 14.09 4.66
C PHE A 121 27.00 14.75 6.03
N SER A 122 28.18 15.17 6.45
CA SER A 122 28.38 15.84 7.74
C SER A 122 29.24 17.08 7.61
N GLY A 123 28.82 18.16 8.28
CA GLY A 123 29.62 19.38 8.45
C GLY A 123 30.03 19.55 9.91
N SER A 124 31.28 19.96 10.14
CA SER A 124 31.86 20.01 11.49
C SER A 124 32.53 21.34 11.81
N ALA A 125 32.71 21.59 13.11
CA ALA A 125 33.57 22.62 13.65
C ALA A 125 35.07 22.45 13.29
N ASP A 126 35.47 21.26 12.80
CA ASP A 126 36.81 21.02 12.25
C ASP A 126 37.04 21.64 10.85
N ARG A 127 36.05 22.39 10.33
CA ARG A 127 36.07 23.12 9.05
C ARG A 127 35.97 22.21 7.82
N SER A 128 35.74 20.91 8.03
CA SER A 128 35.58 19.95 6.94
C SER A 128 34.12 19.54 6.75
N ILE A 129 33.82 19.18 5.50
CA ILE A 129 32.63 18.40 5.15
C ILE A 129 33.11 16.99 4.84
N LYS A 130 32.46 15.98 5.42
CA LYS A 130 32.77 14.58 5.14
C LYS A 130 31.57 13.87 4.54
N ILE A 131 31.86 13.01 3.57
CA ILE A 131 30.91 12.14 2.90
C ILE A 131 31.22 10.73 3.36
N TRP A 132 30.20 10.01 3.80
CA TRP A 132 30.33 8.69 4.40
C TRP A 132 29.47 7.69 3.65
N ASP A 133 30.02 6.50 3.43
CA ASP A 133 29.23 5.29 3.28
C ASP A 133 29.01 4.71 4.69
N PRO A 134 27.81 4.86 5.26
CA PRO A 134 27.51 4.40 6.61
C PRO A 134 27.34 2.87 6.70
N TRP A 135 27.41 2.13 5.60
CA TRP A 135 27.15 0.69 5.58
C TRP A 135 28.38 -0.14 5.26
N GLY A 136 29.36 0.42 4.54
CA GLY A 136 30.62 -0.23 4.20
C GLY A 136 30.39 -1.43 3.27
N GLY A 137 30.47 -1.18 1.96
CA GLY A 137 30.23 -2.13 0.85
C GLY A 137 30.25 -3.62 1.23
N SER A 138 29.07 -4.23 1.32
CA SER A 138 28.89 -5.61 1.79
C SER A 138 29.19 -6.70 0.74
N GLU A 139 29.75 -6.36 -0.43
CA GLU A 139 30.04 -7.33 -1.50
C GLU A 139 31.44 -7.18 -2.13
N SER A 140 32.51 -7.34 -1.35
CA SER A 140 33.85 -7.54 -1.91
C SER A 140 34.61 -8.66 -1.22
N ALA A 141 35.19 -9.56 -2.03
CA ALA A 141 35.89 -10.79 -1.63
C ALA A 141 37.26 -10.58 -0.94
N LEU A 142 37.44 -9.49 -0.21
CA LEU A 142 38.63 -9.23 0.61
C LEU A 142 38.23 -9.21 2.10
N PRO A 143 39.11 -9.64 3.02
CA PRO A 143 38.74 -9.79 4.42
C PRO A 143 38.30 -8.45 5.02
N PRO A 144 37.26 -8.44 5.87
CA PRO A 144 36.64 -7.22 6.37
C PRO A 144 37.61 -6.51 7.30
N LYS A 145 38.28 -5.48 6.81
CA LYS A 145 38.77 -4.44 7.71
C LYS A 145 37.55 -3.66 8.16
N SER A 146 37.23 -3.82 9.45
CA SER A 146 36.23 -3.06 10.20
C SER A 146 36.07 -1.61 9.71
N GLY A 147 34.83 -1.19 9.43
CA GLY A 147 34.42 0.20 9.64
C GLY A 147 33.97 0.96 8.40
N TYR A 148 32.90 1.72 8.62
CA TYR A 148 32.39 2.84 7.84
C TYR A 148 33.49 3.59 7.07
N ALA A 149 33.30 3.77 5.77
CA ALA A 149 34.28 4.43 4.92
C ALA A 149 33.93 5.91 4.75
N CYS A 150 34.86 6.79 5.13
CA CYS A 150 34.83 8.17 4.65
C CYS A 150 35.18 8.15 3.16
N VAL A 151 34.19 8.41 2.31
CA VAL A 151 34.32 8.42 0.85
C VAL A 151 35.16 9.63 0.41
N GLN A 152 34.89 10.80 0.99
CA GLN A 152 35.57 12.04 0.65
C GLN A 152 35.56 13.02 1.83
N THR A 153 36.63 13.81 1.95
CA THR A 153 36.69 14.98 2.85
C THR A 153 36.91 16.24 2.02
N LEU A 154 36.06 17.25 2.20
CA LEU A 154 36.14 18.57 1.57
C LEU A 154 36.64 19.58 2.61
N THR A 155 37.67 20.36 2.28
CA THR A 155 38.38 21.25 3.24
C THR A 155 38.49 22.70 2.78
N GLU A 156 37.62 23.15 1.87
CA GLU A 156 37.69 24.52 1.32
C GLU A 156 37.20 25.61 2.28
N HIS A 157 36.43 25.25 3.31
CA HIS A 157 35.98 26.21 4.32
C HIS A 157 37.11 26.54 5.29
N SER A 158 37.23 27.83 5.63
CA SER A 158 38.23 28.32 6.59
C SER A 158 37.69 28.47 8.02
N GLY A 159 36.38 28.27 8.19
CA GLY A 159 35.64 28.32 9.45
C GLY A 159 34.75 27.09 9.66
N SER A 160 34.07 27.03 10.79
CA SER A 160 33.16 25.93 11.14
C SER A 160 31.99 25.86 10.15
N VAL A 161 31.67 24.66 9.68
CA VAL A 161 30.52 24.44 8.78
C VAL A 161 29.26 24.32 9.63
N VAL A 162 28.36 25.29 9.54
CA VAL A 162 27.21 25.45 10.44
C VAL A 162 25.97 24.75 9.88
N CYS A 163 25.75 24.79 8.57
CA CYS A 163 24.63 24.13 7.91
C CYS A 163 25.09 23.54 6.57
N LEU A 164 24.50 22.39 6.22
CA LEU A 164 24.74 21.67 4.98
C LEU A 164 23.42 21.07 4.50
N ARG A 165 23.13 21.17 3.20
CA ARG A 165 22.02 20.45 2.55
C ARG A 165 22.44 19.90 1.21
N VAL A 166 21.95 18.70 0.91
CA VAL A 166 21.97 18.10 -0.42
C VAL A 166 20.75 18.62 -1.18
N LEU A 167 20.97 19.05 -2.43
CA LEU A 167 19.91 19.55 -3.29
C LEU A 167 19.07 18.36 -3.81
N PRO A 168 17.74 18.34 -3.58
CA PRO A 168 16.88 17.33 -4.18
C PRO A 168 16.76 17.58 -5.70
N GLN A 169 16.74 16.52 -6.52
CA GLN A 169 16.70 16.45 -8.01
C GLN A 169 18.04 16.17 -8.71
N GLN A 170 17.97 15.70 -9.98
CA GLN A 170 18.95 14.90 -10.80
C GLN A 170 20.46 15.24 -10.75
N ASN A 171 20.84 16.36 -10.15
CA ASN A 171 22.19 16.90 -10.10
C ASN A 171 22.91 16.65 -8.76
N HIS A 172 22.20 16.26 -7.69
CA HIS A 172 22.74 15.91 -6.36
C HIS A 172 23.83 16.84 -5.81
N GLY A 173 23.74 18.14 -6.05
CA GLY A 173 24.70 19.13 -5.55
C GLY A 173 24.62 19.32 -4.03
N ILE A 174 25.65 19.92 -3.45
CA ILE A 174 25.69 20.24 -2.02
C ILE A 174 25.78 21.76 -1.87
N VAL A 175 25.08 22.30 -0.89
CA VAL A 175 25.27 23.68 -0.41
C VAL A 175 25.74 23.63 1.04
N SER A 176 26.71 24.46 1.39
CA SER A 176 27.24 24.57 2.76
C SER A 176 27.43 26.02 3.15
N CYS A 177 27.17 26.34 4.42
CA CYS A 177 27.46 27.65 4.99
C CYS A 177 28.41 27.54 6.18
N SER A 178 29.25 28.56 6.36
CA SER A 178 30.33 28.56 7.34
C SER A 178 30.48 29.90 8.03
N LEU A 179 31.07 29.86 9.23
CA LEU A 179 31.49 31.04 9.98
C LEU A 179 32.60 31.86 9.29
N ASP A 180 33.18 31.34 8.20
CA ASP A 180 34.08 32.11 7.33
C ASP A 180 33.39 33.18 6.47
N ARG A 181 32.07 33.38 6.67
CA ARG A 181 31.21 34.33 5.94
C ARG A 181 30.91 33.91 4.50
N THR A 182 31.19 32.66 4.14
CA THR A 182 30.91 32.14 2.80
C THR A 182 29.80 31.10 2.81
N VAL A 183 29.02 31.11 1.74
CA VAL A 183 28.19 29.99 1.31
C VAL A 183 28.88 29.36 0.10
N LYS A 184 29.18 28.06 0.17
CA LYS A 184 29.81 27.33 -0.94
C LYS A 184 28.82 26.36 -1.55
N THR A 185 28.89 26.22 -2.87
CA THR A 185 28.17 25.18 -3.62
C THR A 185 29.16 24.18 -4.18
N TRP A 186 28.73 22.92 -4.25
CA TRP A 186 29.54 21.79 -4.68
C TRP A 186 28.75 20.95 -5.67
N TYR A 187 29.43 20.40 -6.67
CA TYR A 187 28.81 19.57 -7.71
C TYR A 187 29.51 18.22 -7.83
N PRO A 188 28.80 17.16 -8.22
CA PRO A 188 29.40 15.87 -8.51
C PRO A 188 30.16 15.93 -9.85
N ALA A 189 31.40 15.47 -9.87
CA ALA A 189 32.26 15.46 -11.06
C ALA A 189 31.79 14.40 -12.08
N GLU A 190 31.33 14.85 -13.25
CA GLU A 190 30.79 14.00 -14.31
C GLU A 190 31.80 12.97 -14.83
N GLY A 191 33.08 13.35 -14.93
CA GLY A 191 34.16 12.48 -15.43
C GLY A 191 34.50 11.27 -14.55
N ARG A 192 33.84 11.11 -13.39
CA ARG A 192 34.00 9.96 -12.48
C ARG A 192 32.72 9.15 -12.29
N ALA A 193 31.72 9.32 -13.17
CA ALA A 193 30.45 8.59 -13.12
C ALA A 193 30.57 7.04 -13.22
N LEU A 194 31.75 6.52 -13.57
CA LEU A 194 32.05 5.08 -13.59
C LEU A 194 32.46 4.51 -12.20
N LEU A 195 32.62 5.36 -11.18
CA LEU A 195 32.95 4.93 -9.82
C LEU A 195 31.69 4.68 -8.99
N LEU A 196 31.81 3.80 -7.99
CA LEU A 196 30.71 3.42 -7.09
C LEU A 196 30.10 4.60 -6.31
N TYR A 197 30.89 5.65 -6.05
CA TYR A 197 30.45 6.84 -5.31
C TYR A 197 30.79 8.13 -6.09
N PRO A 198 29.90 9.15 -6.05
CA PRO A 198 30.17 10.46 -6.65
C PRO A 198 31.33 11.18 -5.96
N TRP A 199 32.08 11.96 -6.73
CA TRP A 199 33.18 12.79 -6.23
C TRP A 199 32.83 14.27 -6.35
N TYR A 200 32.83 15.00 -5.26
CA TYR A 200 32.37 16.40 -5.22
C TYR A 200 33.51 17.39 -5.43
N LEU A 201 33.26 18.44 -6.22
CA LEU A 201 34.17 19.55 -6.48
C LEU A 201 33.50 20.87 -6.12
N PRO A 202 34.26 21.89 -5.68
CA PRO A 202 33.70 23.21 -5.40
C PRO A 202 33.24 23.88 -6.71
N ALA A 203 32.03 24.43 -6.71
CA ALA A 203 31.42 25.14 -7.85
C ALA A 203 31.54 26.67 -7.69
N GLN A 204 31.05 27.21 -6.57
CA GLN A 204 31.02 28.65 -6.32
C GLN A 204 31.26 28.94 -4.83
N SER A 205 31.87 30.09 -4.54
CA SER A 205 32.01 30.63 -3.18
C SER A 205 31.37 32.00 -3.13
N ILE A 206 30.29 32.14 -2.37
CA ILE A 206 29.49 33.37 -2.24
C ILE A 206 29.80 34.01 -0.89
N SER A 207 30.49 35.15 -0.88
CA SER A 207 30.73 35.94 0.33
C SER A 207 29.51 36.78 0.69
N GLN A 208 29.07 36.74 1.94
CA GLN A 208 28.00 37.63 2.41
C GLN A 208 28.55 39.06 2.59
N PRO A 209 27.80 40.11 2.17
CA PRO A 209 28.24 41.49 2.31
C PRO A 209 28.13 41.97 3.77
N GLY A 210 29.20 42.61 4.27
CA GLY A 210 29.25 43.23 5.60
C GLY A 210 29.93 42.38 6.67
N SER A 211 29.61 42.64 7.93
CA SER A 211 30.16 41.92 9.10
C SER A 211 29.33 40.71 9.53
N SER A 212 28.15 40.48 8.93
CA SER A 212 27.31 39.33 9.21
C SER A 212 27.82 38.06 8.52
N TRP A 213 27.50 36.91 9.10
CA TRP A 213 27.80 35.59 8.53
C TRP A 213 26.50 34.81 8.29
N PRO A 214 26.49 33.89 7.31
CA PRO A 214 25.33 33.02 7.07
C PRO A 214 25.20 32.03 8.24
N SER A 215 24.00 31.91 8.78
CA SER A 215 23.72 31.11 9.98
C SER A 215 22.84 29.90 9.72
N ALA A 216 21.92 30.00 8.74
CA ALA A 216 21.04 28.91 8.33
C ALA A 216 20.65 29.10 6.87
N PHE A 217 20.20 28.03 6.20
CA PHE A 217 19.58 28.16 4.89
C PHE A 217 18.58 27.03 4.63
N CYS A 218 17.65 27.27 3.72
CA CYS A 218 16.75 26.26 3.17
C CYS A 218 16.64 26.42 1.65
N VAL A 219 16.21 25.35 0.99
CA VAL A 219 16.11 25.27 -0.47
C VAL A 219 14.66 25.03 -0.85
N ARG A 220 14.19 25.79 -1.83
CA ARG A 220 12.90 25.56 -2.49
C ARG A 220 13.13 24.70 -3.72
N SER A 221 12.46 23.55 -3.77
CA SER A 221 12.47 22.63 -4.90
C SER A 221 11.57 23.19 -6.02
N SER A 222 12.12 24.05 -6.86
CA SER A 222 11.54 24.46 -8.15
C SER A 222 12.44 23.97 -9.28
N ALA A 223 11.96 23.96 -10.53
CA ALA A 223 12.72 23.50 -11.70
C ALA A 223 14.14 24.09 -11.81
N ASN A 224 14.35 25.28 -11.23
CA ASN A 224 15.63 25.97 -11.21
C ASN A 224 16.25 26.10 -9.81
N GLY A 225 15.65 25.62 -8.71
CA GLY A 225 16.21 25.72 -7.34
C GLY A 225 16.39 27.15 -6.79
N THR A 226 15.68 27.52 -5.72
CA THR A 226 15.88 28.82 -5.03
C THR A 226 16.45 28.60 -3.63
N LEU A 227 17.52 29.33 -3.29
CA LEU A 227 18.23 29.22 -2.01
C LEU A 227 17.90 30.42 -1.11
N PHE A 228 17.39 30.15 0.08
CA PHE A 228 17.11 31.16 1.12
C PHE A 228 18.19 31.06 2.19
N VAL A 229 18.96 32.12 2.41
CA VAL A 229 20.06 32.18 3.37
C VAL A 229 19.73 33.18 4.47
N GLY A 230 19.66 32.72 5.70
CA GLY A 230 19.52 33.54 6.90
C GLY A 230 20.89 33.98 7.42
N ASP A 231 20.97 35.20 7.93
CA ASP A 231 22.20 35.75 8.48
C ASP A 231 22.15 35.97 10.00
N SER A 232 23.33 36.23 10.56
CA SER A 232 23.52 36.55 11.98
C SER A 232 22.91 37.88 12.43
N ALA A 233 22.45 38.73 11.49
CA ALA A 233 21.81 40.01 11.77
C ALA A 233 20.27 39.94 11.72
N GLY A 234 19.69 38.77 11.43
CA GLY A 234 18.23 38.59 11.38
C GLY A 234 17.62 38.84 9.98
N GLY A 235 18.45 38.96 8.94
CA GLY A 235 18.04 39.11 7.55
C GLY A 235 17.99 37.79 6.77
N ILE A 236 17.22 37.77 5.68
CA ILE A 236 17.12 36.65 4.75
C ILE A 236 17.49 37.13 3.35
N SER A 237 18.47 36.48 2.74
CA SER A 237 18.90 36.71 1.36
C SER A 237 18.44 35.56 0.47
N VAL A 238 17.85 35.89 -0.68
CA VAL A 238 17.32 34.92 -1.65
C VAL A 238 18.23 34.89 -2.86
N TYR A 239 18.73 33.71 -3.18
CA TYR A 239 19.61 33.44 -4.31
C TYR A 239 18.90 32.53 -5.31
N ALA A 240 19.06 32.80 -6.60
CA ALA A 240 18.53 31.99 -7.69
C ALA A 240 19.59 31.74 -8.77
N HIS A 241 19.39 30.73 -9.61
CA HIS A 241 20.33 30.39 -10.68
C HIS A 241 20.57 31.54 -11.65
N SER A 242 21.81 31.65 -12.13
CA SER A 242 22.27 32.74 -12.99
C SER A 242 21.63 32.77 -14.39
N SER A 243 20.96 31.69 -14.82
CA SER A 243 20.25 31.61 -16.11
C SER A 243 18.92 32.38 -16.15
N ASP A 244 18.36 32.74 -15.00
CA ASP A 244 17.11 33.53 -14.92
C ASP A 244 17.43 35.02 -14.99
N SER A 245 17.77 35.51 -16.19
CA SER A 245 17.82 36.94 -16.50
C SER A 245 16.42 37.48 -16.77
N ASP A 246 15.63 37.67 -15.71
CA ASP A 246 14.50 38.60 -15.74
C ASP A 246 14.82 39.85 -14.91
N ASN A 247 14.71 40.99 -15.59
CA ASN A 247 15.09 42.33 -15.18
C ASN A 247 14.59 42.72 -13.78
N THR A 248 15.51 42.99 -12.85
CA THR A 248 15.40 44.12 -11.90
C THR A 248 16.80 44.49 -11.40
N ILE A 249 17.31 45.60 -11.90
CA ILE A 249 18.53 46.27 -11.46
C ILE A 249 18.26 46.83 -10.05
N VAL A 250 19.02 46.40 -9.04
CA VAL A 250 19.20 47.18 -7.81
C VAL A 250 20.56 47.85 -7.93
N SER A 251 20.55 49.18 -7.81
CA SER A 251 21.67 50.09 -8.07
C SER A 251 22.92 49.80 -7.25
N ASP A 252 24.05 49.90 -7.94
CA ASP A 252 25.42 49.91 -7.44
C ASP A 252 25.62 50.64 -6.11
N THR A 253 26.29 49.98 -5.17
CA THR A 253 27.40 50.59 -4.43
C THR A 253 28.25 49.51 -3.76
N THR A 254 29.51 49.46 -4.18
CA THR A 254 30.67 48.77 -3.57
C THR A 254 30.66 47.23 -3.53
N LEU A 255 31.05 46.61 -4.65
CA LEU A 255 31.72 45.31 -4.66
C LEU A 255 33.14 45.52 -5.19
N GLU A 256 34.13 45.49 -4.29
CA GLU A 256 35.52 45.31 -4.68
C GLU A 256 35.69 43.87 -5.20
N ILE A 257 35.90 43.75 -6.50
CA ILE A 257 36.27 42.50 -7.16
C ILE A 257 37.72 42.20 -6.76
N VAL A 258 37.94 41.15 -5.99
CA VAL A 258 39.27 40.60 -5.71
C VAL A 258 39.62 39.60 -6.82
N ASP A 259 40.84 39.74 -7.35
CA ASP A 259 41.44 39.05 -8.49
C ASP A 259 41.11 37.55 -8.61
N ASP A 260 40.35 37.19 -9.65
CA ASP A 260 40.30 35.84 -10.20
C ASP A 260 41.55 35.60 -11.06
N LYS A 261 42.56 34.94 -10.49
CA LYS A 261 43.61 34.27 -11.26
C LYS A 261 43.59 32.77 -11.01
N GLN A 262 43.35 32.07 -12.12
CA GLN A 262 43.72 30.68 -12.45
C GLN A 262 42.94 29.55 -11.78
N MET A 263 41.90 29.07 -12.47
CA MET A 263 41.74 27.65 -12.84
C MET A 263 40.86 27.58 -14.10
N GLY A 264 41.33 26.84 -15.11
CA GLY A 264 40.75 26.80 -16.46
C GLY A 264 39.56 25.85 -16.64
N ASP A 265 38.83 26.12 -17.72
CA ASP A 265 37.93 25.29 -18.53
C ASP A 265 36.87 24.39 -17.86
N GLN A 266 35.61 24.69 -18.20
CA GLN A 266 34.36 23.97 -17.91
C GLN A 266 33.84 24.02 -16.47
N LEU A 267 33.47 25.22 -15.99
CA LEU A 267 32.62 25.37 -14.81
C LEU A 267 31.15 25.20 -15.20
N ASP A 268 30.49 24.20 -14.62
CA ASP A 268 29.07 23.92 -14.82
C ASP A 268 28.20 25.03 -14.21
N THR A 269 27.46 25.75 -15.06
CA THR A 269 26.59 26.88 -14.67
C THR A 269 25.38 26.43 -13.85
N ARG A 270 25.07 25.12 -13.80
CA ARG A 270 23.95 24.54 -13.05
C ARG A 270 24.10 24.58 -11.53
N PHE A 271 25.21 25.07 -10.99
CA PHE A 271 25.44 25.19 -9.53
C PHE A 271 25.88 26.60 -9.10
N GLN A 272 25.68 27.58 -9.99
CA GLN A 272 25.95 28.98 -9.73
C GLN A 272 24.67 29.72 -9.35
N PHE A 273 24.71 30.39 -8.21
CA PHE A 273 23.63 31.20 -7.68
C PHE A 273 24.02 32.68 -7.66
N SER A 274 23.03 33.52 -7.95
CA SER A 274 23.12 34.97 -7.92
C SER A 274 22.13 35.53 -6.90
N LEU A 275 22.53 36.57 -6.17
CA LEU A 275 21.64 37.25 -5.22
C LEU A 275 20.51 37.93 -5.99
N LYS A 276 19.26 37.61 -5.63
CA LYS A 276 18.06 38.20 -6.24
C LYS A 276 17.37 39.20 -5.32
N ARG A 277 17.19 38.85 -4.04
CA ARG A 277 16.51 39.71 -3.07
C ARG A 277 17.21 39.63 -1.72
N LYS A 278 17.16 40.72 -0.96
CA LYS A 278 17.59 40.76 0.43
C LYS A 278 16.50 41.41 1.27
N PHE A 279 16.04 40.67 2.25
CA PHE A 279 15.09 41.13 3.26
C PHE A 279 15.83 41.36 4.56
N SER A 280 15.69 42.56 5.12
CA SER A 280 16.23 42.91 6.42
C SER A 280 15.10 43.06 7.43
N HIS A 281 15.40 42.93 8.72
CA HIS A 281 14.47 43.18 9.84
C HIS A 281 13.36 42.14 10.07
N PHE A 282 13.57 40.88 9.68
CA PHE A 282 12.68 39.79 10.12
C PHE A 282 12.85 39.54 11.61
N HIS A 283 14.08 39.28 12.04
CA HIS A 283 14.41 39.10 13.45
C HIS A 283 15.29 40.25 13.96
N SER A 284 15.15 40.59 15.25
CA SER A 284 16.01 41.59 15.90
C SER A 284 17.38 41.03 16.29
N LEU A 285 17.50 39.70 16.33
CA LEU A 285 18.71 38.93 16.54
C LEU A 285 18.90 37.95 15.38
N GLY A 286 20.05 37.27 15.32
CA GLY A 286 20.37 36.35 14.22
C GLY A 286 19.34 35.23 14.01
N ILE A 287 19.29 34.73 12.77
CA ILE A 287 18.48 33.57 12.44
C ILE A 287 19.22 32.30 12.87
N SER A 288 18.54 31.40 13.57
CA SER A 288 19.09 30.13 14.04
C SER A 288 18.77 28.97 13.09
N ARG A 289 17.58 28.97 12.47
CA ARG A 289 17.13 27.92 11.56
C ARG A 289 16.17 28.46 10.53
N LEU A 290 16.23 27.88 9.33
CA LEU A 290 15.29 28.09 8.24
C LEU A 290 14.76 26.74 7.78
N GLN A 291 13.46 26.66 7.53
CA GLN A 291 12.79 25.44 7.07
C GLN A 291 11.77 25.80 5.98
N MET A 292 11.81 25.06 4.87
CA MET A 292 10.77 25.15 3.84
C MET A 292 9.59 24.27 4.25
N VAL A 293 8.35 24.77 4.11
CA VAL A 293 7.12 24.09 4.55
C VAL A 293 5.99 24.25 3.51
N ALA A 294 4.95 23.42 3.63
CA ALA A 294 3.75 23.44 2.77
C ALA A 294 4.08 23.42 1.26
N ASP A 295 4.70 22.34 0.80
CA ASP A 295 5.03 22.10 -0.62
C ASP A 295 5.84 23.23 -1.29
N ASN A 296 6.69 23.89 -0.50
CA ASN A 296 7.56 25.01 -0.90
C ASN A 296 6.87 26.37 -1.08
N CYS A 297 5.68 26.56 -0.49
CA CYS A 297 4.98 27.84 -0.49
C CYS A 297 5.43 28.77 0.65
N PHE A 298 5.86 28.23 1.79
CA PHE A 298 6.23 29.03 2.96
C PHE A 298 7.64 28.69 3.47
N VAL A 299 8.32 29.71 4.00
CA VAL A 299 9.58 29.62 4.72
C VAL A 299 9.34 29.98 6.18
N VAL A 300 9.74 29.11 7.08
CA VAL A 300 9.72 29.38 8.53
C VAL A 300 11.12 29.74 9.01
N SER A 301 11.26 30.92 9.60
CA SER A 301 12.50 31.38 10.24
C SER A 301 12.39 31.35 11.76
N LEU A 302 13.40 30.80 12.43
CA LEU A 302 13.52 30.81 13.88
C LEU A 302 14.65 31.75 14.29
N GLY A 303 14.34 32.76 15.10
CA GLY A 303 15.32 33.74 15.56
C GLY A 303 15.85 33.47 16.98
N TYR A 304 16.99 34.07 17.29
CA TYR A 304 17.46 34.20 18.67
C TYR A 304 16.59 35.14 19.53
N ASP A 305 15.65 35.87 18.92
CA ASP A 305 14.72 36.81 19.54
C ASP A 305 13.41 36.17 20.03
N GLU A 306 13.41 34.84 20.22
CA GLU A 306 12.28 34.04 20.74
C GLU A 306 11.04 34.00 19.84
N LYS A 307 11.18 34.43 18.59
CA LYS A 307 10.10 34.44 17.59
C LYS A 307 10.34 33.39 16.52
N ALA A 308 9.24 32.81 16.05
CA ALA A 308 9.19 32.08 14.80
C ALA A 308 8.34 32.88 13.81
N GLN A 309 8.82 33.05 12.58
CA GLN A 309 8.11 33.81 11.55
C GLN A 309 7.82 32.94 10.35
N VAL A 310 6.61 33.05 9.82
CA VAL A 310 6.15 32.35 8.61
C VAL A 310 6.13 33.37 7.48
N ILE A 311 6.90 33.12 6.44
CA ILE A 311 7.15 34.02 5.32
C ILE A 311 6.70 33.32 4.04
N ASP A 312 5.99 34.01 3.16
CA ASP A 312 5.65 33.51 1.84
C ASP A 312 6.93 33.39 0.97
N ALA A 313 7.21 32.20 0.46
CA ALA A 313 8.41 31.89 -0.29
C ALA A 313 8.43 32.51 -1.70
N ILE A 314 7.29 32.95 -2.24
CA ILE A 314 7.14 33.57 -3.55
C ILE A 314 7.24 35.10 -3.41
N SER A 315 6.39 35.68 -2.55
CA SER A 315 6.32 37.12 -2.38
C SER A 315 7.39 37.67 -1.44
N GLY A 316 7.87 36.86 -0.48
CA GLY A 316 8.72 37.31 0.62
C GLY A 316 7.95 38.09 1.69
N ALA A 317 6.61 38.11 1.63
CA ALA A 317 5.78 38.78 2.61
C ALA A 317 5.72 37.99 3.93
N LEU A 318 5.72 38.70 5.05
CA LEU A 318 5.51 38.10 6.37
C LEU A 318 4.02 37.72 6.51
N SER A 319 3.73 36.44 6.67
CA SER A 319 2.38 35.92 6.89
C SER A 319 2.02 35.98 8.37
N SER A 320 2.83 35.38 9.22
CA SER A 320 2.52 35.21 10.65
C SER A 320 3.76 35.33 11.51
N THR A 321 3.61 35.89 12.72
CA THR A 321 4.66 35.94 13.74
C THR A 321 4.19 35.19 14.99
N ILE A 322 4.86 34.08 15.27
CA ILE A 322 4.57 33.18 16.38
C ILE A 322 5.53 33.54 17.52
N CYS A 323 4.97 34.07 18.60
CA CYS A 323 5.72 34.40 19.82
C CYS A 323 5.64 33.26 20.83
N SER A 324 6.75 33.00 21.52
CA SER A 324 6.77 32.03 22.63
C SER A 324 6.03 32.58 23.85
N ALA A 325 4.98 31.90 24.29
CA ALA A 325 4.25 32.27 25.51
C ALA A 325 5.08 32.07 26.80
N SER A 326 6.09 31.22 26.76
CA SER A 326 6.98 30.89 27.90
C SER A 326 8.28 31.68 27.90
N ALA A 327 8.45 32.66 27.00
CA ALA A 327 9.73 33.35 26.73
C ALA A 327 10.90 32.37 26.48
N ALA A 328 10.59 31.18 25.97
CA ALA A 328 11.57 30.17 25.62
C ALA A 328 11.85 30.24 24.11
N ARG A 329 13.12 30.30 23.73
CA ARG A 329 13.54 30.34 22.33
C ARG A 329 13.10 29.07 21.58
N TYR A 330 12.57 29.22 20.37
CA TYR A 330 12.38 28.10 19.45
C TYR A 330 13.73 27.63 18.90
N ILE A 331 14.03 26.34 19.01
CA ILE A 331 15.32 25.74 18.63
C ILE A 331 15.18 24.95 17.32
N SER A 332 14.05 24.28 17.13
CA SER A 332 13.84 23.42 15.98
C SER A 332 12.42 23.54 15.46
N CYS A 333 12.28 23.35 14.16
CA CYS A 333 11.00 23.32 13.49
C CYS A 333 11.00 22.19 12.47
N THR A 334 9.83 21.60 12.24
CA THR A 334 9.58 20.63 11.18
C THR A 334 8.15 20.78 10.70
N TRP A 335 7.93 20.42 9.45
CA TRP A 335 6.61 20.45 8.83
C TRP A 335 6.05 19.04 8.77
N ASP A 336 4.80 18.90 9.18
CA ASP A 336 4.08 17.65 9.10
C ASP A 336 3.16 17.67 7.87
N ASP A 337 3.64 17.11 6.75
CA ASP A 337 2.93 17.12 5.46
C ASP A 337 1.52 16.54 5.55
N ARG A 338 1.34 15.45 6.30
CA ARG A 338 0.05 14.77 6.42
C ARG A 338 -0.91 15.47 7.39
N GLY A 339 -0.39 16.19 8.38
CA GLY A 339 -1.20 16.92 9.35
C GLY A 339 -1.50 18.35 8.92
N HIS A 340 -0.73 18.86 7.95
CA HIS A 340 -0.66 20.29 7.60
C HIS A 340 -0.38 21.17 8.82
N ILE A 341 0.48 20.68 9.72
CA ILE A 341 0.82 21.33 11.00
C ILE A 341 2.31 21.66 11.02
N LEU A 342 2.61 22.86 11.52
CA LEU A 342 3.96 23.26 11.88
C LEU A 342 4.24 22.83 13.33
N LEU A 343 5.32 22.07 13.52
CA LEU A 343 5.79 21.66 14.84
C LEU A 343 6.99 22.51 15.23
N LEU A 344 6.88 23.18 16.39
CA LEU A 344 7.91 24.05 16.93
C LEU A 344 8.43 23.52 18.27
N GLY A 345 9.72 23.25 18.37
CA GLY A 345 10.39 22.85 19.60
C GLY A 345 11.01 24.03 20.30
N ASP A 346 10.66 24.23 21.57
CA ASP A 346 11.26 25.29 22.38
C ASP A 346 12.41 24.80 23.29
N ALA A 347 13.17 25.74 23.82
CA ALA A 347 14.26 25.49 24.76
C ALA A 347 13.78 24.93 26.11
N ALA A 348 12.51 25.15 26.47
CA ALA A 348 11.91 24.63 27.68
C ALA A 348 11.45 23.16 27.55
N GLY A 349 11.65 22.53 26.39
CA GLY A 349 11.31 21.13 26.16
C GLY A 349 9.85 20.89 25.77
N TYR A 350 9.13 21.92 25.33
CA TYR A 350 7.80 21.80 24.76
C TYR A 350 7.86 21.70 23.23
N VAL A 351 6.91 20.94 22.69
CA VAL A 351 6.56 20.96 21.28
C VAL A 351 5.22 21.66 21.15
N HIS A 352 5.19 22.73 20.36
CA HIS A 352 4.00 23.51 20.02
C HIS A 352 3.51 23.08 18.64
N LEU A 353 2.20 22.92 18.52
CA LEU A 353 1.51 22.55 17.30
C LEU A 353 0.80 23.79 16.77
N TRP A 354 1.15 24.20 15.56
CA TRP A 354 0.63 25.43 14.96
C TRP A 354 0.03 25.14 13.58
N ASN A 355 -1.18 25.61 13.35
CA ASN A 355 -1.77 25.64 12.01
C ASN A 355 -1.40 26.96 11.35
N ILE A 356 -0.55 26.92 10.32
CA ILE A 356 -0.07 28.12 9.62
C ILE A 356 -1.13 28.73 8.71
N PHE A 357 -2.12 27.96 8.26
CA PHE A 357 -3.18 28.45 7.36
C PHE A 357 -4.26 29.22 8.11
N GLU A 358 -4.55 28.81 9.34
CA GLU A 358 -5.52 29.48 10.22
C GLU A 358 -4.88 30.48 11.19
N ASP A 359 -3.55 30.51 11.25
CA ASP A 359 -2.74 31.26 12.21
C ASP A 359 -3.16 31.03 13.67
N LYS A 360 -3.36 29.75 14.05
CA LYS A 360 -3.83 29.36 15.38
C LYS A 360 -2.97 28.27 16.03
N PRO A 361 -2.73 28.35 17.36
CA PRO A 361 -2.15 27.25 18.10
C PRO A 361 -3.18 26.12 18.27
N LEU A 362 -2.80 24.91 17.89
CA LEU A 362 -3.62 23.70 18.09
C LEU A 362 -3.37 23.07 19.46
N GLY A 363 -2.17 23.25 20.01
CA GLY A 363 -1.82 22.74 21.33
C GLY A 363 -0.34 22.81 21.65
N LYS A 364 0.01 22.48 22.90
CA LYS A 364 1.39 22.35 23.36
C LYS A 364 1.54 21.09 24.22
N LYS A 365 2.67 20.41 24.10
CA LYS A 365 2.99 19.22 24.91
C LYS A 365 4.42 19.28 25.43
N GLN A 366 4.59 19.01 26.72
CA GLN A 366 5.92 18.90 27.32
C GLN A 366 6.51 17.52 27.03
N MET A 367 7.65 17.49 26.35
CA MET A 367 8.33 16.25 25.92
C MET A 367 9.57 15.93 26.78
N ALA A 368 10.16 16.95 27.39
CA ALA A 368 11.28 16.82 28.30
C ALA A 368 11.03 17.58 29.61
N THR A 369 11.27 16.91 30.74
CA THR A 369 11.10 17.44 32.11
C THR A 369 12.42 17.57 32.87
N THR A 370 13.52 17.04 32.33
CA THR A 370 14.83 16.96 32.98
C THR A 370 15.80 18.05 32.50
N MET A 371 16.33 18.84 33.43
CA MET A 371 17.34 19.88 33.19
C MET A 371 18.74 19.28 32.97
N PRO A 372 19.61 19.89 32.13
CA PRO A 372 19.34 21.05 31.27
C PRO A 372 18.57 20.63 30.00
N LEU A 373 17.46 21.31 29.76
CA LEU A 373 16.53 21.07 28.65
C LEU A 373 17.06 21.74 27.38
N THR A 374 17.19 21.01 26.28
CA THR A 374 16.99 21.59 24.93
C THR A 374 16.60 20.48 23.96
N ILE A 375 15.49 20.66 23.27
CA ILE A 375 15.19 19.90 22.06
C ILE A 375 16.17 20.40 21.00
N VAL A 376 17.03 19.52 20.50
CA VAL A 376 18.06 19.83 19.49
C VAL A 376 17.48 19.68 18.09
N GLY A 377 16.55 18.74 17.89
CA GLY A 377 15.87 18.54 16.62
C GLY A 377 14.50 17.89 16.79
N ILE A 378 13.58 18.23 15.90
CA ILE A 378 12.29 17.57 15.75
C ILE A 378 12.17 17.15 14.31
N HIS A 379 11.73 15.91 14.09
CA HIS A 379 11.38 15.42 12.77
C HIS A 379 10.05 14.68 12.84
N SER A 380 9.13 15.03 11.94
CA SER A 380 7.91 14.25 11.70
C SER A 380 8.24 13.15 10.71
N LEU A 381 7.97 11.90 11.08
CA LEU A 381 8.04 10.76 10.17
C LEU A 381 6.62 10.40 9.76
N THR A 382 6.22 10.88 8.60
CA THR A 382 5.00 10.47 7.89
C THR A 382 5.32 9.26 7.02
N SER A 383 4.40 8.30 6.93
CA SER A 383 4.53 7.14 6.03
C SER A 383 5.62 6.09 6.37
N THR A 384 5.82 5.77 7.66
CA THR A 384 6.42 4.45 7.96
C THR A 384 5.33 3.38 7.90
N ALA A 385 5.65 2.15 7.47
CA ALA A 385 4.69 1.03 7.40
C ALA A 385 3.98 0.70 8.74
N THR A 386 4.41 1.36 9.82
CA THR A 386 4.18 1.09 11.23
C THR A 386 3.44 2.22 11.99
N GLY A 387 3.14 3.35 11.34
CA GLY A 387 2.42 4.49 11.95
C GLY A 387 3.12 5.84 11.75
N ASP A 388 2.48 6.93 12.19
CA ASP A 388 3.10 8.26 12.20
C ASP A 388 3.88 8.44 13.51
N PHE A 389 5.16 8.77 13.41
CA PHE A 389 6.01 8.98 14.58
C PHE A 389 6.52 10.42 14.60
N LEU A 390 6.59 10.98 15.80
CA LEU A 390 7.34 12.20 16.05
C LEU A 390 8.64 11.79 16.74
N VAL A 391 9.79 12.22 16.21
CA VAL A 391 11.06 11.97 16.86
C VAL A 391 11.64 13.28 17.35
N THR A 392 11.94 13.33 18.65
CA THR A 392 12.57 14.48 19.29
C THR A 392 14.00 14.12 19.68
N GLY A 393 14.96 14.74 19.01
CA GLY A 393 16.36 14.73 19.42
C GLY A 393 16.56 15.65 20.62
N LEU A 394 17.06 15.10 21.71
CA LEU A 394 17.47 15.80 22.93
C LEU A 394 19.00 15.87 22.98
N VAL A 395 19.54 16.72 23.85
CA VAL A 395 21.01 16.82 24.04
C VAL A 395 21.63 15.49 24.44
N ASN A 396 20.94 14.70 25.26
CA ASN A 396 21.44 13.47 25.86
C ASN A 396 20.86 12.20 25.23
N GLY A 397 20.22 12.30 24.07
CA GLY A 397 19.51 11.17 23.50
C GLY A 397 18.45 11.50 22.47
N VAL A 398 17.79 10.46 21.98
CA VAL A 398 16.63 10.60 21.09
C VAL A 398 15.43 9.92 21.75
N LYS A 399 14.28 10.58 21.68
CA LYS A 399 12.98 10.02 22.08
C LYS A 399 12.07 9.89 20.87
N GLN A 400 11.40 8.75 20.77
CA GLN A 400 10.41 8.47 19.76
C GLN A 400 9.01 8.54 20.40
N TRP A 401 8.10 9.20 19.72
CA TRP A 401 6.71 9.39 20.14
C TRP A 401 5.79 8.82 19.08
N VAL A 402 4.77 8.09 19.50
CA VAL A 402 3.69 7.66 18.61
C VAL A 402 2.75 8.84 18.44
N CYS A 403 2.57 9.29 17.20
CA CYS A 403 1.59 10.31 16.85
C CYS A 403 0.28 9.61 16.48
N ASN A 404 -0.61 9.45 17.45
CA ASN A 404 -1.96 8.98 17.17
C ASN A 404 -2.77 10.13 16.59
N ARG A 405 -2.83 10.20 15.27
CA ARG A 405 -3.67 11.14 14.56
C ARG A 405 -5.07 10.56 14.48
N ASN A 406 -5.91 10.83 15.48
CA ASN A 406 -7.35 10.64 15.32
C ASN A 406 -7.87 11.79 14.45
N VAL A 407 -7.64 11.71 13.14
CA VAL A 407 -8.00 12.76 12.18
C VAL A 407 -9.46 12.57 11.77
N GLY A 408 -10.39 13.03 12.62
CA GLY A 408 -11.64 13.57 12.08
C GLY A 408 -11.28 14.85 11.33
N TYR A 409 -11.16 14.76 10.01
CA TYR A 409 -10.84 15.87 9.14
C TYR A 409 -11.96 16.89 9.09
N VAL A 410 -13.19 16.68 9.57
CA VAL A 410 -14.17 17.75 9.89
C VAL A 410 -15.22 17.17 10.81
N ASN A 411 -15.77 17.95 11.73
CA ASN A 411 -17.04 17.64 12.38
C ASN A 411 -18.14 18.58 11.87
N CYS A 412 -18.74 18.31 10.72
CA CYS A 412 -19.76 19.22 10.20
C CYS A 412 -21.03 19.09 11.06
N SER A 413 -21.23 20.04 11.97
CA SER A 413 -22.47 20.20 12.70
C SER A 413 -23.43 21.04 11.84
N GLY A 414 -24.52 20.42 11.42
CA GLY A 414 -25.61 21.12 10.76
C GLY A 414 -26.95 20.47 11.07
N HIS A 415 -27.02 19.13 11.09
CA HIS A 415 -28.23 18.39 11.41
C HIS A 415 -28.51 18.44 12.91
N SER A 416 -29.79 18.51 13.25
CA SER A 416 -30.26 18.51 14.65
C SER A 416 -30.58 17.11 15.16
N ASP A 417 -30.62 16.12 14.26
CA ASP A 417 -30.93 14.72 14.56
C ASP A 417 -30.05 13.79 13.70
N ALA A 418 -30.17 12.48 13.91
CA ALA A 418 -29.35 11.44 13.33
C ALA A 418 -29.25 11.53 11.79
N VAL A 419 -28.02 11.49 11.26
CA VAL A 419 -27.78 11.41 9.83
C VAL A 419 -27.95 9.98 9.36
N VAL A 420 -29.00 9.72 8.60
CA VAL A 420 -29.40 8.38 8.15
C VAL A 420 -28.59 7.92 6.95
N ALA A 421 -28.30 8.82 6.01
CA ALA A 421 -27.58 8.48 4.79
C ALA A 421 -26.75 9.65 4.28
N VAL A 422 -25.62 9.34 3.64
CA VAL A 422 -24.77 10.30 2.93
C VAL A 422 -24.58 9.77 1.52
N VAL A 423 -24.65 10.67 0.53
CA VAL A 423 -24.42 10.34 -0.87
C VAL A 423 -23.56 11.39 -1.54
N VAL A 424 -22.49 10.97 -2.22
CA VAL A 424 -21.64 11.87 -3.01
C VAL A 424 -21.92 11.79 -4.52
N ILE A 425 -21.85 12.94 -5.19
CA ILE A 425 -22.04 13.08 -6.65
C ILE A 425 -20.73 13.60 -7.25
N GLU A 426 -20.20 12.86 -8.24
CA GLU A 426 -18.82 13.03 -8.73
C GLU A 426 -18.66 14.14 -9.79
N ASN A 427 -19.73 14.64 -10.42
CA ASN A 427 -19.60 15.65 -11.49
C ASN A 427 -19.90 17.07 -11.02
N ASP A 428 -19.17 18.01 -11.64
CA ASP A 428 -19.32 19.45 -11.51
C ASP A 428 -20.68 19.90 -12.11
N ILE A 429 -21.62 20.24 -11.23
CA ILE A 429 -22.97 20.72 -11.56
C ILE A 429 -22.93 21.95 -12.49
N SER A 430 -21.83 22.71 -12.47
CA SER A 430 -21.66 23.91 -13.31
C SER A 430 -21.50 23.62 -14.81
N SER A 431 -21.03 22.43 -15.20
CA SER A 431 -20.72 22.09 -16.60
C SER A 431 -21.95 21.97 -17.51
N PHE A 432 -23.12 21.62 -16.93
CA PHE A 432 -24.37 21.42 -17.66
C PHE A 432 -25.15 22.72 -17.91
N ALA A 433 -24.90 23.78 -17.14
CA ALA A 433 -25.51 25.08 -17.36
C ALA A 433 -25.10 25.68 -18.73
N LYS A 434 -23.97 25.24 -19.31
CA LYS A 434 -23.50 25.68 -20.63
C LYS A 434 -24.15 24.91 -21.79
N ASP A 435 -24.59 23.66 -21.61
CA ASP A 435 -25.22 22.86 -22.66
C ASP A 435 -26.75 23.03 -22.73
N TYR A 436 -27.37 23.47 -21.63
CA TYR A 436 -28.82 23.72 -21.59
C TYR A 436 -29.24 25.05 -22.24
N ASP A 437 -28.31 26.01 -22.35
CA ASP A 437 -28.57 27.32 -22.98
C ASP A 437 -28.85 27.20 -24.50
N ASP A 438 -28.35 26.15 -25.16
CA ASP A 438 -28.55 25.94 -26.61
C ASP A 438 -29.92 25.33 -26.98
N ARG A 439 -30.75 24.94 -26.00
CA ARG A 439 -32.12 24.40 -26.24
C ARG A 439 -33.24 25.13 -25.51
N ALA A 440 -32.95 26.18 -24.75
CA ALA A 440 -33.91 26.84 -23.85
C ALA A 440 -34.52 28.15 -24.39
N GLU A 441 -34.70 28.31 -25.71
CA GLU A 441 -35.36 29.50 -26.28
C GLU A 441 -36.91 29.54 -26.12
N GLN A 442 -37.53 28.68 -25.29
CA GLN A 442 -39.00 28.63 -25.18
C GLN A 442 -39.64 28.61 -23.80
N ILE A 443 -38.91 28.75 -22.68
CA ILE A 443 -39.57 28.88 -21.37
C ILE A 443 -38.91 29.99 -20.54
N GLU A 444 -39.30 31.24 -20.80
CA GLU A 444 -39.09 32.34 -19.87
C GLU A 444 -40.01 32.16 -18.65
N CYS A 445 -39.44 31.78 -17.51
CA CYS A 445 -39.97 32.19 -16.20
C CYS A 445 -38.89 32.25 -15.13
N ARG A 446 -38.52 33.48 -14.79
CA ARG A 446 -37.97 33.97 -13.51
C ARG A 446 -37.09 32.98 -12.73
N LEU A 447 -35.77 33.13 -12.82
CA LEU A 447 -34.83 33.13 -11.70
C LEU A 447 -33.52 33.75 -12.21
N GLN A 448 -32.95 34.72 -11.47
CA GLN A 448 -31.71 35.40 -11.87
C GLN A 448 -30.51 34.44 -11.76
N PRO A 449 -29.68 34.27 -12.80
CA PRO A 449 -28.43 33.52 -12.68
C PRO A 449 -27.42 34.38 -11.91
N ARG A 450 -27.01 33.93 -10.72
CA ARG A 450 -25.93 34.56 -9.95
C ARG A 450 -24.59 34.16 -10.56
N ALA A 451 -23.95 35.13 -11.18
CA ALA A 451 -22.57 35.06 -11.63
C ALA A 451 -21.59 34.99 -10.44
N ALA A 452 -20.46 34.33 -10.67
CA ALA A 452 -19.26 34.17 -9.84
C ALA A 452 -19.15 32.90 -8.97
N VAL A 453 -18.92 31.74 -9.60
CA VAL A 453 -17.99 30.69 -9.13
C VAL A 453 -17.39 30.01 -10.38
N GLU A 454 -16.28 30.52 -10.91
CA GLU A 454 -15.63 29.98 -12.13
C GLU A 454 -14.19 29.48 -11.88
N SER A 455 -13.81 29.08 -10.64
CA SER A 455 -12.42 28.71 -10.36
C SER A 455 -12.17 27.55 -9.38
N ALA A 456 -13.11 26.64 -9.14
CA ALA A 456 -12.81 25.39 -8.44
C ALA A 456 -13.76 24.29 -8.91
N GLN A 457 -13.20 23.17 -9.39
CA GLN A 457 -13.93 21.93 -9.63
C GLN A 457 -14.37 21.36 -8.27
N THR A 458 -15.50 21.81 -7.71
CA THR A 458 -15.95 21.40 -6.38
C THR A 458 -16.94 20.24 -6.48
N CYS A 459 -16.59 19.10 -5.88
CA CYS A 459 -17.54 18.00 -5.67
C CYS A 459 -18.62 18.46 -4.68
N GLN A 460 -19.87 18.00 -4.84
CA GLN A 460 -20.93 18.20 -3.85
C GLN A 460 -21.38 16.87 -3.27
N PHE A 461 -21.77 16.87 -2.00
CA PHE A 461 -22.35 15.71 -1.34
C PHE A 461 -23.63 16.07 -0.60
N PHE A 462 -24.51 15.08 -0.45
CA PHE A 462 -25.81 15.21 0.18
C PHE A 462 -25.87 14.36 1.44
N SER A 463 -26.54 14.86 2.47
CA SER A 463 -26.89 14.09 3.67
C SER A 463 -28.39 14.15 3.94
N ALA A 464 -28.97 13.04 4.37
CA ALA A 464 -30.35 12.96 4.85
C ALA A 464 -30.37 12.65 6.34
N SER A 465 -31.29 13.28 7.06
CA SER A 465 -31.40 13.20 8.52
C SER A 465 -32.83 12.92 8.97
N LEU A 466 -32.97 12.37 10.17
CA LEU A 466 -34.26 12.22 10.86
C LEU A 466 -34.91 13.56 11.23
N ASP A 467 -34.17 14.67 11.15
CA ASP A 467 -34.73 16.02 11.28
C ASP A 467 -35.64 16.44 10.10
N GLY A 468 -35.80 15.55 9.10
CA GLY A 468 -36.59 15.79 7.91
C GLY A 468 -35.88 16.62 6.84
N SER A 469 -34.60 16.97 7.03
CA SER A 469 -33.85 17.76 6.04
C SER A 469 -32.90 16.89 5.21
N ILE A 470 -32.80 17.24 3.93
CA ILE A 470 -31.80 16.73 2.98
C ILE A 470 -30.90 17.90 2.65
N ARG A 471 -29.62 17.85 3.00
CA ARG A 471 -28.70 18.99 2.82
C ARG A 471 -27.61 18.69 1.82
N CYS A 472 -27.35 19.66 0.95
CA CYS A 472 -26.20 19.72 0.07
C CYS A 472 -25.06 20.46 0.75
N TRP A 473 -23.86 19.92 0.63
CA TRP A 473 -22.66 20.44 1.27
C TRP A 473 -21.58 20.74 0.23
N ASP A 474 -20.86 21.84 0.47
CA ASP A 474 -19.63 22.17 -0.25
C ASP A 474 -18.48 21.28 0.23
N SER A 475 -17.81 20.56 -0.67
CA SER A 475 -16.72 19.64 -0.33
C SER A 475 -15.46 20.32 0.21
N TYR A 476 -15.23 21.60 -0.08
CA TYR A 476 -14.02 22.31 0.33
C TYR A 476 -14.25 23.04 1.65
N GLU A 477 -15.32 23.83 1.75
CA GLU A 477 -15.65 24.58 2.97
C GLU A 477 -16.39 23.73 4.02
N MET A 478 -16.96 22.60 3.61
CA MET A 478 -17.72 21.70 4.49
C MET A 478 -18.90 22.39 5.18
N LYS A 479 -19.49 23.36 4.47
CA LYS A 479 -20.69 24.10 4.87
C LYS A 479 -21.88 23.67 4.03
N VAL A 480 -23.07 23.82 4.62
CA VAL A 480 -24.34 23.61 3.91
C VAL A 480 -24.48 24.67 2.83
N SER A 481 -24.62 24.25 1.58
CA SER A 481 -24.88 25.12 0.43
C SER A 481 -26.37 25.42 0.32
N PHE A 482 -27.20 24.36 0.27
CA PHE A 482 -28.65 24.43 0.22
C PHE A 482 -29.24 23.11 0.74
N GLY A 483 -30.57 23.03 0.86
CA GLY A 483 -31.22 21.78 1.26
C GLY A 483 -32.69 21.74 0.91
N PHE A 484 -33.26 20.55 1.02
CA PHE A 484 -34.67 20.25 0.87
C PHE A 484 -35.25 19.88 2.25
N GLU A 485 -36.54 20.12 2.44
CA GLU A 485 -37.27 19.71 3.65
C GLU A 485 -38.36 18.71 3.26
N GLU A 486 -38.43 17.62 4.00
CA GLU A 486 -39.44 16.59 3.95
C GLU A 486 -40.20 16.59 5.27
N LYS A 487 -41.52 16.78 5.22
CA LYS A 487 -42.38 16.89 6.41
C LYS A 487 -43.42 15.78 6.52
N ASP A 488 -43.59 14.99 5.45
CA ASP A 488 -44.70 14.05 5.36
C ASP A 488 -44.33 12.66 5.90
N SER A 489 -43.05 12.28 5.84
CA SER A 489 -42.56 10.99 6.31
C SER A 489 -41.09 11.05 6.73
N GLU A 490 -40.69 10.13 7.61
CA GLU A 490 -39.30 9.93 7.99
C GLU A 490 -38.50 9.30 6.84
N ILE A 491 -37.28 9.80 6.64
CA ILE A 491 -36.35 9.33 5.61
C ILE A 491 -35.56 8.15 6.18
N THR A 492 -35.64 6.99 5.53
CA THR A 492 -34.99 5.75 5.98
C THR A 492 -33.68 5.46 5.26
N CYS A 493 -33.54 5.91 4.01
CA CYS A 493 -32.36 5.66 3.18
C CYS A 493 -32.29 6.66 2.02
N MET A 494 -31.10 6.82 1.43
CA MET A 494 -30.87 7.73 0.31
C MET A 494 -29.84 7.16 -0.66
N VAL A 495 -30.04 7.38 -1.96
CA VAL A 495 -29.08 7.06 -3.02
C VAL A 495 -29.14 8.11 -4.12
N ALA A 496 -28.06 8.34 -4.85
CA ALA A 496 -28.03 9.29 -5.97
C ALA A 496 -27.79 8.58 -7.29
N SER A 497 -28.40 9.15 -8.33
CA SER A 497 -28.11 8.86 -9.72
C SER A 497 -26.80 9.54 -10.11
N LYS A 498 -25.87 8.75 -10.66
CA LYS A 498 -24.59 9.25 -11.16
C LYS A 498 -24.71 9.91 -12.53
N GLN A 499 -25.63 9.43 -13.36
CA GLN A 499 -25.76 9.86 -14.76
C GLN A 499 -26.71 11.05 -14.93
N PHE A 500 -27.78 11.12 -14.14
CA PHE A 500 -28.87 12.09 -14.31
C PHE A 500 -28.98 13.11 -13.16
N HIS A 501 -28.04 13.12 -12.20
CA HIS A 501 -27.99 14.09 -11.10
C HIS A 501 -29.31 14.20 -10.30
N LYS A 502 -29.87 13.04 -9.94
CA LYS A 502 -31.07 12.93 -9.11
C LYS A 502 -30.74 12.30 -7.77
N VAL A 503 -31.42 12.73 -6.71
CA VAL A 503 -31.35 12.10 -5.39
C VAL A 503 -32.66 11.36 -5.15
N PHE A 504 -32.57 10.13 -4.66
CA PHE A 504 -33.71 9.29 -4.30
C PHE A 504 -33.72 9.10 -2.79
N THR A 505 -34.86 9.36 -2.15
CA THR A 505 -35.05 9.08 -0.73
C THR A 505 -36.16 8.05 -0.53
N GLY A 506 -35.88 7.06 0.31
CA GLY A 506 -36.84 6.06 0.77
C GLY A 506 -37.50 6.54 2.06
N HIS A 507 -38.79 6.22 2.20
CA HIS A 507 -39.62 6.70 3.29
C HIS A 507 -40.29 5.54 4.02
N ASP A 508 -40.57 5.75 5.31
CA ASP A 508 -41.34 4.82 6.13
C ASP A 508 -42.77 4.62 5.59
N GLY A 509 -43.35 5.64 4.94
CA GLY A 509 -44.66 5.56 4.28
C GLY A 509 -44.74 4.65 3.04
N GLY A 510 -43.68 3.94 2.66
CA GLY A 510 -43.71 2.98 1.55
C GLY A 510 -43.64 3.63 0.15
N PHE A 511 -43.08 4.83 0.05
CA PHE A 511 -42.86 5.52 -1.21
C PHE A 511 -41.40 5.96 -1.37
N VAL A 512 -40.98 6.17 -2.61
CA VAL A 512 -39.67 6.72 -2.95
C VAL A 512 -39.87 8.10 -3.57
N LYS A 513 -39.24 9.12 -2.98
CA LYS A 513 -39.25 10.48 -3.54
C LYS A 513 -38.01 10.71 -4.40
N VAL A 514 -38.22 11.35 -5.54
CA VAL A 514 -37.19 11.74 -6.51
C VAL A 514 -37.00 13.24 -6.43
N TRP A 515 -35.78 13.65 -6.12
CA TRP A 515 -35.36 15.04 -6.03
C TRP A 515 -34.47 15.38 -7.21
N SER A 516 -34.94 16.29 -8.07
CA SER A 516 -34.09 16.88 -9.09
C SER A 516 -33.23 17.98 -8.49
N ILE A 517 -31.90 17.83 -8.56
CA ILE A 517 -30.94 18.77 -7.96
C ILE A 517 -31.06 20.18 -8.58
N HIS A 518 -31.40 20.26 -9.88
CA HIS A 518 -31.42 21.51 -10.63
C HIS A 518 -32.82 22.12 -10.74
N ALA A 519 -33.86 21.30 -10.93
CA ALA A 519 -35.21 21.79 -11.21
C ALA A 519 -36.03 22.07 -9.93
N GLY A 520 -35.58 21.58 -8.76
CA GLY A 520 -36.37 21.62 -7.52
C GLY A 520 -37.69 20.82 -7.61
N GLU A 521 -37.87 20.04 -8.68
CA GLU A 521 -39.07 19.24 -8.88
C GLU A 521 -39.02 17.97 -8.03
N LEU A 522 -40.11 17.75 -7.31
CA LEU A 522 -40.40 16.55 -6.55
C LEU A 522 -41.30 15.64 -7.37
N SER A 523 -40.87 14.40 -7.60
CA SER A 523 -41.73 13.33 -8.12
C SER A 523 -41.82 12.19 -7.11
N GLU A 524 -43.02 11.67 -6.87
CA GLU A 524 -43.24 10.55 -5.95
C GLU A 524 -43.47 9.26 -6.72
N LEU A 525 -42.82 8.18 -6.26
CA LEU A 525 -42.99 6.82 -6.75
C LEU A 525 -43.60 5.98 -5.64
N SER A 526 -44.86 5.59 -5.80
CA SER A 526 -45.50 4.67 -4.88
C SER A 526 -45.08 3.23 -5.19
N LEU A 527 -44.76 2.46 -4.16
CA LEU A 527 -44.62 1.01 -4.24
C LEU A 527 -46.01 0.35 -4.28
N GLU A 528 -46.14 -0.82 -4.92
CA GLU A 528 -47.41 -1.58 -4.87
C GLU A 528 -47.65 -2.27 -3.51
N GLY A 529 -46.68 -2.20 -2.59
CA GLY A 529 -46.78 -2.68 -1.20
C GLY A 529 -46.80 -1.51 -0.21
N ASN A 530 -47.55 -1.65 0.88
CA ASN A 530 -47.67 -0.63 1.92
C ASN A 530 -46.53 -0.70 2.96
N GLY A 531 -45.55 -1.59 2.81
CA GLY A 531 -44.43 -1.71 3.73
C GLY A 531 -43.36 -0.62 3.54
N PRO A 532 -42.70 -0.19 4.63
CA PRO A 532 -41.67 0.86 4.59
C PRO A 532 -40.52 0.51 3.66
N VAL A 533 -39.90 1.54 3.06
CA VAL A 533 -38.69 1.37 2.27
C VAL A 533 -37.51 1.22 3.21
N ALA A 534 -36.86 0.07 3.23
CA ALA A 534 -35.74 -0.20 4.14
C ALA A 534 -34.38 0.16 3.52
N CYS A 535 -34.22 -0.03 2.21
CA CYS A 535 -32.95 0.26 1.53
C CYS A 535 -33.16 0.62 0.04
N LEU A 536 -32.21 1.39 -0.49
CA LEU A 536 -32.16 1.80 -1.89
C LEU A 536 -30.78 1.49 -2.48
N ALA A 537 -30.73 1.16 -3.77
CA ALA A 537 -29.48 1.04 -4.52
C ALA A 537 -29.67 1.57 -5.95
N ALA A 538 -28.65 2.24 -6.49
CA ALA A 538 -28.61 2.70 -7.87
C ALA A 538 -27.42 2.06 -8.61
N GLY A 539 -27.65 1.69 -9.86
CA GLY A 539 -26.67 0.99 -10.69
C GLY A 539 -26.97 1.13 -12.18
N VAL A 540 -26.08 0.61 -13.02
CA VAL A 540 -26.25 0.63 -14.48
C VAL A 540 -26.49 -0.79 -14.97
N VAL A 541 -27.51 -0.96 -15.81
CA VAL A 541 -27.95 -2.20 -16.43
C VAL A 541 -28.13 -1.93 -17.93
N ARG A 542 -27.33 -2.54 -18.80
CA ARG A 542 -27.31 -2.33 -20.26
C ARG A 542 -27.22 -0.85 -20.66
N ASP A 543 -26.27 -0.13 -20.06
CA ASP A 543 -26.05 1.31 -20.25
C ASP A 543 -27.26 2.21 -19.88
N GLN A 544 -28.22 1.68 -19.13
CA GLN A 544 -29.32 2.44 -18.53
C GLN A 544 -29.20 2.44 -17.01
N GLU A 545 -29.41 3.59 -16.38
CA GLU A 545 -29.41 3.68 -14.93
C GLU A 545 -30.71 3.13 -14.36
N VAL A 546 -30.59 2.28 -13.34
CA VAL A 546 -31.69 1.57 -12.70
C VAL A 546 -31.65 1.83 -11.21
N LEU A 547 -32.83 2.08 -10.63
CA LEU A 547 -33.08 2.22 -9.21
C LEU A 547 -33.70 0.92 -8.66
N LEU A 548 -33.19 0.45 -7.53
CA LEU A 548 -33.74 -0.64 -6.74
C LEU A 548 -34.24 -0.10 -5.40
N ALA A 549 -35.43 -0.53 -4.97
CA ALA A 549 -35.93 -0.31 -3.62
C ALA A 549 -36.34 -1.63 -2.97
N GLY A 550 -35.80 -1.86 -1.77
CA GLY A 550 -36.18 -2.97 -0.90
C GLY A 550 -37.19 -2.50 0.13
N SER A 551 -38.33 -3.17 0.18
CA SER A 551 -39.38 -2.92 1.17
C SER A 551 -39.30 -3.94 2.30
N ALA A 552 -39.79 -3.54 3.48
CA ALA A 552 -39.94 -4.44 4.61
C ALA A 552 -40.90 -5.62 4.34
N ASP A 553 -41.77 -5.51 3.33
CA ASP A 553 -42.66 -6.59 2.90
C ASP A 553 -41.93 -7.74 2.17
N GLY A 554 -40.61 -7.65 2.00
CA GLY A 554 -39.81 -8.63 1.26
C GLY A 554 -39.77 -8.39 -0.25
N CYS A 555 -40.43 -7.33 -0.72
CA CYS A 555 -40.52 -6.97 -2.14
C CYS A 555 -39.35 -6.07 -2.56
N VAL A 556 -38.78 -6.36 -3.73
CA VAL A 556 -37.81 -5.48 -4.41
C VAL A 556 -38.46 -4.90 -5.65
N SER A 557 -38.52 -3.58 -5.74
CA SER A 557 -39.02 -2.87 -6.92
C SER A 557 -37.89 -2.27 -7.73
N VAL A 558 -38.05 -2.26 -9.04
CA VAL A 558 -37.04 -1.86 -10.02
C VAL A 558 -37.62 -0.81 -10.95
N TRP A 559 -36.90 0.29 -11.14
CA TRP A 559 -37.27 1.36 -12.08
C TRP A 559 -36.11 1.76 -12.96
N GLU A 560 -36.40 2.09 -14.22
CA GLU A 560 -35.43 2.71 -15.13
C GLU A 560 -35.45 4.24 -14.93
N VAL A 561 -34.27 4.80 -14.68
CA VAL A 561 -34.07 6.23 -14.46
C VAL A 561 -33.72 6.88 -15.79
N ASN A 562 -34.47 7.92 -16.17
CA ASN A 562 -34.23 8.71 -17.38
C ASN A 562 -33.98 10.17 -17.03
N HIS A 563 -33.59 10.95 -18.04
CA HIS A 563 -33.42 12.40 -17.93
C HIS A 563 -34.73 13.11 -17.54
N ASP A 564 -35.82 12.91 -18.30
CA ASP A 564 -37.11 13.62 -18.14
C ASP A 564 -38.06 13.00 -17.10
N GLY A 565 -37.56 12.08 -16.26
CA GLY A 565 -38.36 11.40 -15.23
C GLY A 565 -37.93 9.95 -15.02
N ILE A 566 -38.82 9.14 -14.46
CA ILE A 566 -38.66 7.68 -14.38
C ILE A 566 -39.59 7.06 -15.42
N SER A 567 -39.06 6.12 -16.21
CA SER A 567 -39.85 5.33 -17.16
C SER A 567 -40.98 4.62 -16.40
N ARG A 568 -42.24 4.97 -16.69
CA ARG A 568 -43.46 4.33 -16.16
C ARG A 568 -43.69 2.93 -16.77
N ALA A 569 -42.65 2.22 -17.18
CA ALA A 569 -42.77 0.79 -17.43
C ALA A 569 -42.94 0.13 -16.06
N GLY A 570 -44.11 -0.51 -15.82
CA GLY A 570 -44.47 -1.06 -14.51
C GLY A 570 -43.32 -1.87 -13.90
N PRO A 571 -43.08 -1.75 -12.58
CA PRO A 571 -41.90 -2.31 -11.94
C PRO A 571 -41.82 -3.80 -12.26
N PHE A 572 -40.67 -4.25 -12.77
CA PHE A 572 -40.40 -5.68 -12.78
C PHE A 572 -40.20 -6.09 -11.32
N GLN A 573 -41.26 -6.58 -10.69
CA GLN A 573 -41.22 -7.11 -9.35
C GLN A 573 -40.86 -8.59 -9.43
N PRO A 574 -39.67 -8.99 -8.95
CA PRO A 574 -39.38 -10.39 -8.80
C PRO A 574 -40.29 -10.96 -7.70
N LYS A 575 -41.30 -11.75 -8.09
CA LYS A 575 -42.12 -12.50 -7.13
C LYS A 575 -41.24 -13.57 -6.47
N LEU A 576 -40.93 -13.38 -5.19
CA LEU A 576 -40.24 -14.40 -4.38
C LEU A 576 -41.08 -15.70 -4.35
N LEU A 577 -40.42 -16.84 -4.46
CA LEU A 577 -41.02 -18.15 -4.26
C LEU A 577 -41.55 -18.29 -2.83
N SER A 578 -42.67 -19.00 -2.68
CA SER A 578 -43.47 -19.09 -1.46
C SER A 578 -42.73 -19.80 -0.31
N GLY A 579 -42.37 -19.03 0.72
CA GLY A 579 -41.91 -19.52 2.02
C GLY A 579 -41.39 -18.35 2.86
N THR A 580 -42.28 -17.69 3.62
CA THR A 580 -42.05 -16.54 4.52
C THR A 580 -41.40 -15.29 3.88
N ARG A 581 -42.19 -14.21 3.74
CA ARG A 581 -41.73 -12.88 3.31
C ARG A 581 -40.88 -12.26 4.43
N ALA A 582 -39.57 -12.47 4.41
CA ALA A 582 -38.64 -11.82 5.33
C ALA A 582 -38.32 -10.39 4.85
N GLU A 583 -38.05 -9.50 5.80
CA GLU A 583 -37.71 -8.10 5.55
C GLU A 583 -36.42 -7.97 4.73
N VAL A 584 -36.42 -7.10 3.70
CA VAL A 584 -35.20 -6.76 2.95
C VAL A 584 -34.44 -5.69 3.74
N THR A 585 -33.25 -6.01 4.20
CA THR A 585 -32.44 -5.11 5.04
C THR A 585 -31.32 -4.42 4.27
N SER A 586 -30.83 -5.01 3.18
CA SER A 586 -29.74 -4.42 2.37
C SER A 586 -29.81 -4.83 0.91
N LEU A 587 -29.32 -3.94 0.04
CA LEU A 587 -29.26 -4.12 -1.42
C LEU A 587 -27.90 -3.68 -1.94
N ALA A 588 -27.36 -4.44 -2.90
CA ALA A 588 -26.13 -4.08 -3.60
C ALA A 588 -26.16 -4.49 -5.08
N PHE A 589 -25.62 -3.65 -5.95
CA PHE A 589 -25.34 -4.01 -7.34
C PHE A 589 -23.99 -4.71 -7.46
N CYS A 590 -23.93 -5.77 -8.26
CA CYS A 590 -22.65 -6.40 -8.64
C CYS A 590 -22.02 -5.63 -9.80
N LYS A 591 -21.10 -4.71 -9.48
CA LYS A 591 -20.35 -3.94 -10.48
C LYS A 591 -19.12 -4.73 -10.92
N GLY A 592 -19.22 -5.46 -12.03
CA GLY A 592 -18.06 -6.17 -12.57
C GLY A 592 -18.29 -6.77 -13.96
N ASN A 593 -17.45 -6.35 -14.92
CA ASN A 593 -17.32 -6.96 -16.26
C ASN A 593 -17.03 -8.47 -16.22
N PHE A 594 -16.58 -8.97 -15.07
CA PHE A 594 -16.12 -10.34 -14.88
C PHE A 594 -17.25 -11.37 -14.74
N LEU A 595 -18.39 -10.99 -14.14
CA LEU A 595 -19.62 -11.82 -14.15
C LEU A 595 -20.45 -11.56 -15.40
N ALA A 596 -20.27 -10.40 -16.02
CA ALA A 596 -20.89 -10.03 -17.27
C ALA A 596 -20.15 -10.65 -18.45
N GLN A 597 -20.39 -11.94 -18.73
CA GLN A 597 -20.52 -12.30 -20.14
C GLN A 597 -21.58 -11.36 -20.74
N ALA A 598 -21.32 -10.78 -21.91
CA ALA A 598 -22.16 -9.74 -22.53
C ALA A 598 -23.67 -10.01 -22.30
N GLY A 599 -24.30 -9.20 -21.45
CA GLY A 599 -25.73 -9.28 -21.12
C GLY A 599 -26.13 -9.99 -19.80
N GLN A 600 -25.20 -10.34 -18.89
CA GLN A 600 -25.55 -10.87 -17.57
C GLN A 600 -25.20 -9.90 -16.42
N GLU A 601 -26.21 -9.20 -15.92
CA GLU A 601 -26.10 -8.28 -14.77
C GLU A 601 -26.89 -8.83 -13.58
N PHE A 602 -26.35 -8.59 -12.38
CA PHE A 602 -26.86 -9.15 -11.14
C PHE A 602 -26.99 -8.10 -10.04
N PHE A 603 -27.94 -8.35 -9.14
CA PHE A 603 -28.06 -7.63 -7.87
C PHE A 603 -28.23 -8.62 -6.72
N VAL A 604 -27.86 -8.18 -5.53
CA VAL A 604 -27.84 -9.00 -4.31
C VAL A 604 -28.75 -8.36 -3.28
N VAL A 605 -29.53 -9.21 -2.61
CA VAL A 605 -30.51 -8.84 -1.59
C VAL A 605 -30.13 -9.54 -0.28
N GLY A 606 -29.97 -8.77 0.79
CA GLY A 606 -29.80 -9.26 2.15
C GLY A 606 -31.11 -9.19 2.93
N TYR A 607 -31.40 -10.23 3.71
CA TYR A 607 -32.62 -10.33 4.50
C TYR A 607 -32.34 -10.27 6.01
N PHE A 608 -33.38 -9.93 6.76
CA PHE A 608 -33.38 -9.95 8.23
C PHE A 608 -33.08 -11.33 8.83
N THR A 609 -33.33 -12.41 8.08
CA THR A 609 -33.05 -13.80 8.52
C THR A 609 -31.57 -14.21 8.40
N GLY A 610 -30.71 -13.34 7.86
CA GLY A 610 -29.31 -13.65 7.55
C GLY A 610 -29.09 -14.35 6.20
N GLU A 611 -30.15 -14.49 5.41
CA GLU A 611 -30.07 -15.03 4.05
C GLU A 611 -29.63 -13.97 3.04
N ILE A 612 -28.80 -14.38 2.07
CA ILE A 612 -28.42 -13.56 0.92
C ILE A 612 -28.95 -14.25 -0.34
N VAL A 613 -29.66 -13.49 -1.18
CA VAL A 613 -30.23 -13.95 -2.44
C VAL A 613 -29.72 -13.11 -3.59
N MET A 614 -29.30 -13.78 -4.65
CA MET A 614 -28.78 -13.14 -5.86
C MET A 614 -29.75 -13.31 -7.02
N TRP A 615 -30.02 -12.21 -7.71
CA TRP A 615 -30.95 -12.12 -8.82
C TRP A 615 -30.24 -11.73 -10.11
N SER A 616 -30.72 -12.27 -11.24
CA SER A 616 -30.27 -11.89 -12.57
C SER A 616 -31.31 -11.03 -13.28
N PHE A 617 -30.90 -9.86 -13.79
CA PHE A 617 -31.77 -9.01 -14.61
C PHE A 617 -32.14 -9.70 -15.93
N ALA A 618 -31.20 -10.42 -16.54
CA ALA A 618 -31.40 -11.11 -17.81
C ALA A 618 -32.38 -12.29 -17.69
N LYS A 619 -32.23 -13.11 -16.64
CA LYS A 619 -33.08 -14.29 -16.42
C LYS A 619 -34.38 -13.97 -15.70
N LYS A 620 -34.49 -12.79 -15.08
CA LYS A 620 -35.64 -12.39 -14.24
C LYS A 620 -35.95 -13.42 -13.15
N ALA A 621 -34.90 -14.05 -12.61
CA ALA A 621 -35.00 -15.18 -11.69
C ALA A 621 -33.84 -15.17 -10.68
N ILE A 622 -34.06 -15.87 -9.55
CA ILE A 622 -33.04 -16.16 -8.54
C ILE A 622 -31.98 -17.06 -9.18
N VAL A 623 -30.71 -16.68 -9.01
CA VAL A 623 -29.57 -17.48 -9.45
C VAL A 623 -29.02 -18.32 -8.30
N CYS A 624 -28.91 -17.72 -7.12
CA CYS A 624 -28.33 -18.32 -5.94
C CYS A 624 -29.03 -17.78 -4.69
N SER A 625 -29.20 -18.63 -3.67
CA SER A 625 -29.69 -18.28 -2.33
C SER A 625 -28.87 -19.11 -1.34
N PHE A 626 -28.38 -18.46 -0.29
CA PHE A 626 -27.61 -19.11 0.76
C PHE A 626 -27.74 -18.38 2.10
N LYS A 627 -27.66 -19.13 3.20
CA LYS A 627 -27.63 -18.55 4.55
C LYS A 627 -26.21 -18.07 4.85
N ALA A 628 -26.04 -16.75 4.92
CA ALA A 628 -24.74 -16.11 5.05
C ALA A 628 -24.38 -15.79 6.51
N HIS A 629 -25.37 -15.34 7.29
CA HIS A 629 -25.21 -14.93 8.67
C HIS A 629 -26.24 -15.61 9.59
N SER A 630 -25.98 -15.59 10.91
CA SER A 630 -26.95 -16.07 11.90
C SER A 630 -28.05 -15.06 12.19
N ASP A 631 -27.79 -13.79 11.89
CA ASP A 631 -28.66 -12.64 12.15
C ASP A 631 -28.78 -11.73 10.90
N ALA A 632 -29.52 -10.64 11.01
CA ALA A 632 -29.84 -9.72 9.91
C ALA A 632 -28.60 -9.22 9.14
N VAL A 633 -28.70 -9.15 7.82
CA VAL A 633 -27.65 -8.60 6.96
C VAL A 633 -27.83 -7.09 6.82
N CYS A 634 -27.11 -6.32 7.64
CA CYS A 634 -27.25 -4.87 7.73
C CYS A 634 -26.68 -4.13 6.50
N SER A 635 -25.63 -4.65 5.88
CA SER A 635 -25.00 -3.97 4.74
C SER A 635 -24.30 -4.93 3.79
N LEU A 636 -24.34 -4.60 2.49
CA LEU A 636 -23.75 -5.37 1.41
C LEU A 636 -22.97 -4.44 0.48
N THR A 637 -21.78 -4.85 0.08
CA THR A 637 -21.01 -4.18 -0.98
C THR A 637 -20.25 -5.21 -1.80
N SER A 638 -19.93 -4.88 -3.05
CA SER A 638 -19.24 -5.81 -3.96
C SER A 638 -18.12 -5.15 -4.73
N HIS A 639 -17.07 -5.93 -5.01
CA HIS A 639 -15.97 -5.52 -5.85
C HIS A 639 -15.49 -6.68 -6.72
N GLY A 640 -15.70 -6.58 -8.03
CA GLY A 640 -15.35 -7.64 -8.98
C GLY A 640 -16.13 -8.92 -8.69
N CYS A 641 -15.43 -10.00 -8.34
CA CYS A 641 -16.04 -11.27 -7.96
C CYS A 641 -16.23 -11.42 -6.44
N PHE A 642 -15.89 -10.42 -5.64
CA PHE A 642 -16.01 -10.47 -4.18
C PHE A 642 -17.28 -9.76 -3.70
N LEU A 643 -17.98 -10.42 -2.78
CA LEU A 643 -19.10 -9.83 -2.03
C LEU A 643 -18.69 -9.73 -0.57
N PHE A 644 -18.98 -8.59 0.03
CA PHE A 644 -18.78 -8.34 1.45
C PHE A 644 -20.13 -8.15 2.12
N SER A 645 -20.34 -8.83 3.24
CA SER A 645 -21.57 -8.76 4.02
C SER A 645 -21.29 -8.47 5.48
N GLY A 646 -21.95 -7.45 6.00
CA GLY A 646 -21.91 -7.02 7.39
C GLY A 646 -23.26 -7.29 8.04
N SER A 647 -23.23 -7.79 9.27
CA SER A 647 -24.42 -8.27 9.96
C SER A 647 -24.46 -7.85 11.43
N ASP A 648 -25.66 -7.96 11.99
CA ASP A 648 -25.92 -7.82 13.42
C ASP A 648 -25.23 -8.92 14.25
N ASP A 649 -24.81 -10.03 13.62
CA ASP A 649 -23.99 -11.08 14.25
C ASP A 649 -22.55 -10.65 14.58
N THR A 650 -22.23 -9.35 14.38
CA THR A 650 -20.93 -8.69 14.62
C THR A 650 -19.82 -9.06 13.64
N LEU A 651 -20.14 -9.84 12.59
CA LEU A 651 -19.16 -10.36 11.64
C LEU A 651 -19.25 -9.65 10.28
N LEU A 652 -18.07 -9.49 9.69
CA LEU A 652 -17.85 -9.08 8.31
C LEU A 652 -17.33 -10.30 7.53
N ARG A 653 -18.14 -10.83 6.61
CA ARG A 653 -17.80 -11.99 5.79
C ARG A 653 -17.46 -11.58 4.36
N MET A 654 -16.54 -12.33 3.77
CA MET A 654 -16.13 -12.19 2.37
C MET A 654 -16.51 -13.46 1.60
N TRP A 655 -17.17 -13.28 0.46
CA TRP A 655 -17.68 -14.36 -0.38
C TRP A 655 -17.10 -14.27 -1.78
N ASN A 656 -16.91 -15.44 -2.38
CA ASN A 656 -16.51 -15.55 -3.78
C ASN A 656 -17.72 -15.80 -4.67
N MET A 657 -17.97 -14.90 -5.61
CA MET A 657 -19.06 -14.97 -6.59
C MET A 657 -18.61 -15.42 -7.99
N PHE A 658 -17.34 -15.82 -8.19
CA PHE A 658 -16.83 -16.22 -9.51
C PHE A 658 -17.72 -17.26 -10.19
N ASN A 659 -18.12 -18.31 -9.46
CA ASN A 659 -19.05 -19.33 -9.96
C ASN A 659 -20.36 -19.23 -9.16
N LEU A 660 -21.40 -18.68 -9.79
CA LEU A 660 -22.70 -18.41 -9.14
C LEU A 660 -23.38 -19.66 -8.57
N SER A 661 -23.09 -20.84 -9.13
CA SER A 661 -23.62 -22.11 -8.64
C SER A 661 -22.83 -22.70 -7.45
N GLU A 662 -21.61 -22.22 -7.24
CA GLU A 662 -20.69 -22.65 -6.18
C GLU A 662 -20.21 -21.44 -5.37
N THR A 663 -21.10 -20.51 -5.03
CA THR A 663 -20.74 -19.40 -4.13
C THR A 663 -20.32 -19.97 -2.77
N TYR A 664 -19.14 -19.59 -2.27
CA TYR A 664 -18.64 -20.03 -0.97
C TYR A 664 -17.93 -18.92 -0.20
N GLU A 665 -17.87 -19.08 1.13
CA GLU A 665 -17.20 -18.16 2.05
C GLU A 665 -15.67 -18.25 1.88
N LEU A 666 -15.02 -17.11 1.63
CA LEU A 666 -13.55 -17.00 1.62
C LEU A 666 -12.99 -16.82 3.03
N GLY A 667 -13.74 -16.15 3.90
CA GLY A 667 -13.44 -16.04 5.32
C GLY A 667 -14.10 -14.84 5.99
N VAL A 668 -13.79 -14.69 7.28
CA VAL A 668 -14.29 -13.63 8.16
C VAL A 668 -13.17 -12.62 8.42
N LEU A 669 -13.42 -11.35 8.08
CA LEU A 669 -12.48 -10.25 8.37
C LEU A 669 -12.64 -9.83 9.83
N ARG A 670 -11.67 -10.18 10.69
CA ARG A 670 -11.69 -9.82 12.12
C ARG A 670 -10.30 -9.49 12.65
N PRO A 671 -10.16 -8.70 13.73
CA PRO A 671 -8.87 -8.45 14.35
C PRO A 671 -8.32 -9.73 14.99
N PRO A 672 -6.99 -9.97 15.01
CA PRO A 672 -6.43 -11.20 15.61
C PRO A 672 -6.75 -11.38 17.09
N SER A 673 -6.96 -10.27 17.80
CA SER A 673 -7.21 -10.22 19.24
C SER A 673 -8.69 -10.27 19.63
N SER A 674 -9.62 -10.32 18.67
CA SER A 674 -11.05 -10.27 18.96
C SER A 674 -11.85 -11.29 18.14
N PRO A 675 -12.88 -11.94 18.74
CA PRO A 675 -13.76 -12.83 17.99
C PRO A 675 -14.70 -12.09 17.03
N SER A 676 -14.90 -10.78 17.21
CA SER A 676 -15.82 -9.94 16.42
C SER A 676 -15.09 -9.09 15.37
N SER A 677 -15.73 -8.84 14.23
CA SER A 677 -15.18 -8.01 13.17
C SER A 677 -15.12 -6.53 13.55
N SER A 678 -15.99 -6.06 14.44
CA SER A 678 -15.93 -4.71 15.02
C SER A 678 -14.80 -4.53 16.04
N GLY A 679 -14.20 -5.61 16.54
CA GLY A 679 -13.20 -5.58 17.62
C GLY A 679 -13.79 -5.37 19.01
N SER A 680 -14.96 -4.72 19.13
CA SER A 680 -15.68 -4.43 20.37
C SER A 680 -16.89 -5.34 20.62
N GLY A 681 -17.30 -6.12 19.62
CA GLY A 681 -18.50 -7.00 19.73
C GLY A 681 -19.80 -6.29 19.38
N SER A 682 -19.73 -5.11 18.76
CA SER A 682 -20.88 -4.39 18.23
C SER A 682 -21.21 -4.81 16.81
N PRO A 683 -22.48 -4.67 16.38
CA PRO A 683 -22.92 -5.06 15.04
C PRO A 683 -22.35 -4.16 13.95
N ILE A 684 -22.17 -4.71 12.76
CA ILE A 684 -21.66 -3.98 11.59
C ILE A 684 -22.84 -3.34 10.88
N VAL A 685 -22.90 -2.00 10.87
CA VAL A 685 -24.07 -1.25 10.39
C VAL A 685 -23.93 -0.88 8.92
N CYS A 686 -22.75 -0.46 8.48
CA CYS A 686 -22.52 -0.06 7.10
C CYS A 686 -21.13 -0.48 6.60
N LEU A 687 -21.09 -0.76 5.29
CA LEU A 687 -19.90 -1.14 4.55
C LEU A 687 -19.79 -0.31 3.28
N ASP A 688 -18.57 -0.02 2.88
CA ASP A 688 -18.27 0.48 1.54
C ASP A 688 -16.92 -0.07 1.06
N VAL A 689 -16.64 0.03 -0.22
CA VAL A 689 -15.41 -0.51 -0.83
C VAL A 689 -14.68 0.57 -1.60
N VAL A 690 -13.35 0.49 -1.57
CA VAL A 690 -12.45 1.35 -2.36
C VAL A 690 -11.71 0.47 -3.36
N PRO A 691 -12.30 0.22 -4.56
CA PRO A 691 -11.79 -0.74 -5.55
C PRO A 691 -10.31 -0.61 -5.89
N ILE A 692 -9.89 0.61 -6.25
CA ILE A 692 -8.53 0.91 -6.74
C ILE A 692 -7.47 0.63 -5.68
N ARG A 693 -7.84 0.78 -4.40
CA ARG A 693 -6.93 0.63 -3.26
C ARG A 693 -7.04 -0.73 -2.59
N SER A 694 -7.93 -1.59 -3.08
CA SER A 694 -8.27 -2.89 -2.50
C SER A 694 -8.62 -2.83 -1.02
N LEU A 695 -9.33 -1.76 -0.61
CA LEU A 695 -9.77 -1.57 0.77
C LEU A 695 -11.27 -1.83 0.90
N VAL A 696 -11.69 -2.40 2.02
CA VAL A 696 -13.09 -2.43 2.46
C VAL A 696 -13.22 -1.63 3.75
N LEU A 697 -14.17 -0.71 3.77
CA LEU A 697 -14.50 0.16 4.88
C LEU A 697 -15.65 -0.49 5.67
N SER A 698 -15.54 -0.48 6.99
CA SER A 698 -16.56 -1.02 7.88
C SER A 698 -16.79 -0.11 9.07
N ALA A 699 -18.06 0.07 9.41
CA ALA A 699 -18.48 0.82 10.59
C ALA A 699 -19.38 -0.04 11.48
N ALA A 700 -19.05 -0.03 12.77
CA ALA A 700 -19.83 -0.67 13.81
C ALA A 700 -20.74 0.33 14.52
N ALA A 701 -21.82 -0.18 15.13
CA ALA A 701 -22.80 0.64 15.84
C ALA A 701 -22.23 1.44 17.02
N ASP A 702 -21.11 1.02 17.61
CA ASP A 702 -20.45 1.70 18.74
C ASP A 702 -19.53 2.87 18.33
N GLY A 703 -19.54 3.23 17.05
CA GLY A 703 -18.70 4.27 16.49
C GLY A 703 -17.31 3.78 16.05
N THR A 704 -17.01 2.49 16.15
CA THR A 704 -15.73 1.95 15.66
C THR A 704 -15.73 1.86 14.13
N LEU A 705 -14.76 2.53 13.51
CA LEU A 705 -14.49 2.47 12.07
C LEU A 705 -13.22 1.66 11.82
N LEU A 706 -13.30 0.66 10.96
CA LEU A 706 -12.17 -0.18 10.55
C LEU A 706 -12.06 -0.23 9.03
N VAL A 707 -10.83 -0.08 8.54
CA VAL A 707 -10.50 -0.25 7.11
C VAL A 707 -9.57 -1.44 6.96
N TRP A 708 -10.00 -2.36 6.12
CA TRP A 708 -9.32 -3.61 5.87
C TRP A 708 -8.71 -3.59 4.48
N ASP A 709 -7.45 -3.98 4.39
CA ASP A 709 -6.89 -4.47 3.14
C ASP A 709 -7.25 -5.95 3.02
N TYR A 710 -8.21 -6.25 2.14
CA TYR A 710 -8.67 -7.63 1.94
C TYR A 710 -7.74 -8.45 1.02
N THR A 711 -6.62 -7.87 0.58
CA THR A 711 -5.58 -8.56 -0.20
C THR A 711 -4.37 -8.97 0.63
N CYS A 712 -4.15 -8.32 1.78
CA CYS A 712 -3.05 -8.61 2.69
C CYS A 712 -3.55 -9.27 3.98
N PHE A 713 -2.95 -10.38 4.39
CA PHE A 713 -3.26 -11.05 5.65
C PHE A 713 -2.15 -10.81 6.69
N GLU A 714 -2.50 -10.63 7.97
CA GLU A 714 -1.52 -10.36 9.03
C GLU A 714 -0.66 -11.57 9.41
N ASN A 715 -1.13 -12.79 9.12
CA ASN A 715 -0.39 -14.01 9.43
C ASN A 715 -0.55 -15.05 8.30
N ASP A 716 0.48 -15.18 7.47
CA ASP A 716 0.53 -16.14 6.35
C ASP A 716 0.33 -17.61 6.77
N LYS A 717 0.42 -17.91 8.08
CA LYS A 717 0.31 -19.26 8.65
C LYS A 717 -1.04 -19.58 9.28
N ALA A 718 -1.92 -18.59 9.48
CA ALA A 718 -3.22 -18.82 10.09
C ALA A 718 -4.25 -19.23 9.02
N PHE A 719 -5.08 -20.22 9.34
CA PHE A 719 -6.16 -20.72 8.46
C PHE A 719 -7.35 -19.75 8.36
N ASP A 720 -7.39 -18.73 9.22
CA ASP A 720 -8.43 -17.71 9.25
C ASP A 720 -7.95 -16.47 8.47
N ALA A 721 -8.81 -15.97 7.58
CA ALA A 721 -8.57 -14.80 6.73
C ALA A 721 -8.57 -13.48 7.55
N TYR A 722 -7.55 -13.26 8.39
CA TYR A 722 -7.37 -11.99 9.10
C TYR A 722 -6.92 -10.90 8.10
N GLY A 723 -7.87 -10.23 7.46
CA GLY A 723 -7.56 -9.05 6.65
C GLY A 723 -6.76 -8.05 7.46
N LYS A 724 -5.74 -7.42 6.85
CA LYS A 724 -4.88 -6.48 7.55
C LYS A 724 -5.62 -5.19 7.82
N ILE A 725 -5.67 -4.78 9.09
CA ILE A 725 -6.27 -3.50 9.46
C ILE A 725 -5.28 -2.40 9.08
N VAL A 726 -5.69 -1.50 8.18
CA VAL A 726 -4.85 -0.38 7.72
C VAL A 726 -5.22 0.91 8.45
N PHE A 727 -6.46 1.02 8.89
CA PHE A 727 -6.95 2.19 9.62
C PHE A 727 -7.99 1.78 10.65
N ARG A 728 -7.93 2.44 11.82
CA ARG A 728 -8.90 2.31 12.90
C ARG A 728 -9.18 3.68 13.47
N ALA A 729 -10.46 4.03 13.57
CA ALA A 729 -10.91 5.23 14.26
C ALA A 729 -12.11 4.90 15.16
N LYS A 730 -12.38 5.79 16.11
CA LYS A 730 -13.60 5.75 16.91
C LYS A 730 -14.25 7.13 16.85
N VAL A 731 -15.52 7.14 16.48
CA VAL A 731 -16.37 8.33 16.46
C VAL A 731 -17.16 8.37 17.77
N ASP A 732 -17.42 9.59 18.26
CA ASP A 732 -18.34 9.78 19.38
C ASP A 732 -19.79 9.56 18.90
N GLY A 733 -20.48 8.61 19.53
CA GLY A 733 -21.85 8.23 19.17
C GLY A 733 -21.94 7.07 18.18
N CYS A 734 -23.17 6.70 17.82
CA CYS A 734 -23.41 5.56 16.95
C CYS A 734 -23.30 5.96 15.47
N VAL A 735 -22.54 5.23 14.68
CA VAL A 735 -22.45 5.45 13.22
C VAL A 735 -23.66 4.83 12.53
N LYS A 736 -24.29 5.59 11.63
CA LYS A 736 -25.49 5.18 10.88
C LYS A 736 -25.22 4.95 9.40
N CYS A 737 -24.33 5.73 8.80
CA CYS A 737 -23.96 5.59 7.40
C CYS A 737 -22.46 5.84 7.19
N LEU A 738 -21.92 5.26 6.12
CA LEU A 738 -20.52 5.33 5.72
C LEU A 738 -20.45 5.33 4.20
N GLN A 739 -19.64 6.22 3.63
CA GLN A 739 -19.38 6.24 2.20
C GLN A 739 -17.94 6.69 1.92
N CYS A 740 -17.33 6.13 0.88
CA CYS A 740 -16.05 6.58 0.35
C CYS A 740 -16.21 7.90 -0.41
N TRP A 741 -15.24 8.79 -0.26
CA TRP A 741 -15.18 10.03 -1.00
C TRP A 741 -14.86 9.78 -2.49
N PRO A 742 -15.33 10.64 -3.42
CA PRO A 742 -15.08 10.52 -4.87
C PRO A 742 -13.62 10.32 -5.27
N ASP A 743 -12.72 11.03 -4.61
CA ASP A 743 -11.28 10.96 -4.87
C ASP A 743 -10.64 9.67 -4.33
N ARG A 744 -11.40 8.88 -3.57
CA ARG A 744 -10.98 7.63 -2.92
C ARG A 744 -9.83 7.79 -1.92
N LYS A 745 -9.59 9.02 -1.48
CA LYS A 745 -8.58 9.38 -0.48
C LYS A 745 -9.19 9.63 0.88
N ALA A 746 -10.49 9.85 0.98
CA ALA A 746 -11.20 10.00 2.23
C ALA A 746 -12.45 9.10 2.32
N MET A 747 -13.05 9.07 3.50
CA MET A 747 -14.37 8.50 3.76
C MET A 747 -15.17 9.45 4.65
N ILE A 748 -16.49 9.43 4.51
CA ILE A 748 -17.43 10.23 5.30
C ILE A 748 -18.39 9.30 6.04
N CYS A 749 -18.69 9.61 7.29
CA CYS A 749 -19.69 8.91 8.08
C CYS A 749 -20.66 9.87 8.76
N GLY A 750 -21.92 9.45 8.87
CA GLY A 750 -22.97 10.13 9.62
C GLY A 750 -23.21 9.45 10.96
N THR A 751 -23.43 10.26 12.00
CA THR A 751 -23.66 9.79 13.37
C THR A 751 -25.11 9.98 13.80
N SER A 752 -25.50 9.28 14.87
CA SER A 752 -26.80 9.47 15.54
C SER A 752 -26.97 10.85 16.18
N GLU A 753 -25.89 11.61 16.36
CA GLU A 753 -25.93 12.95 16.97
C GLU A 753 -26.10 14.07 15.93
N GLY A 754 -26.30 13.75 14.65
CA GLY A 754 -26.41 14.74 13.58
C GLY A 754 -25.08 15.29 13.08
N LYS A 755 -23.97 14.70 13.51
CA LYS A 755 -22.62 15.07 13.06
C LYS A 755 -22.23 14.27 11.82
N LEU A 756 -21.61 14.96 10.87
CA LEU A 756 -20.89 14.37 9.75
C LEU A 756 -19.40 14.43 10.04
N VAL A 757 -18.73 13.28 9.95
CA VAL A 757 -17.30 13.17 10.20
C VAL A 757 -16.60 12.62 8.97
N VAL A 758 -15.58 13.34 8.49
CA VAL A 758 -14.76 12.95 7.35
C VAL A 758 -13.41 12.44 7.86
N PHE A 759 -12.92 11.33 7.32
CA PHE A 759 -11.64 10.73 7.67
C PHE A 759 -10.80 10.54 6.42
N ASP A 760 -9.53 10.95 6.47
CA ASP A 760 -8.59 10.61 5.42
C ASP A 760 -8.21 9.13 5.51
N LEU A 761 -8.34 8.44 4.39
CA LEU A 761 -7.77 7.12 4.23
C LEU A 761 -6.24 7.26 4.25
N PRO A 762 -5.52 6.28 4.82
CA PRO A 762 -4.06 6.30 4.82
C PRO A 762 -3.51 6.51 3.40
N PRO A 763 -2.33 7.11 3.19
CA PRO A 763 -1.76 7.29 1.85
C PRO A 763 -1.58 5.94 1.14
N GLU A 764 -1.57 5.94 -0.20
CA GLU A 764 -1.21 4.75 -0.97
C GLU A 764 0.19 4.31 -0.53
N ARG A 765 0.29 3.11 0.05
CA ARG A 765 1.60 2.49 0.22
C ARG A 765 2.18 2.34 -1.18
N THR A 766 3.41 2.80 -1.38
CA THR A 766 4.28 2.43 -2.50
C THR A 766 4.63 0.93 -2.42
N TYR A 767 3.61 0.07 -2.41
CA TYR A 767 3.78 -1.26 -2.96
C TYR A 767 3.98 -1.07 -4.45
N LYS A 768 4.93 -1.83 -5.03
CA LYS A 768 5.17 -1.92 -6.48
C LYS A 768 3.85 -1.71 -7.19
N HIS A 769 3.77 -0.67 -8.03
CA HIS A 769 2.55 -0.29 -8.74
C HIS A 769 1.76 -1.54 -9.13
N PRO A 770 0.43 -1.56 -8.89
CA PRO A 770 -0.45 -2.49 -9.59
C PRO A 770 0.02 -2.67 -11.01
N VAL A 771 0.57 -3.84 -11.35
CA VAL A 771 0.90 -4.11 -12.75
C VAL A 771 -0.44 -4.39 -13.38
N TYR A 772 -1.02 -3.37 -13.99
CA TYR A 772 -2.19 -3.54 -14.80
C TYR A 772 -1.76 -4.14 -16.13
N ASP A 773 -2.41 -5.21 -16.57
CA ASP A 773 -2.26 -5.62 -17.97
C ASP A 773 -2.94 -4.61 -18.91
N ALA A 774 -2.85 -4.84 -20.22
CA ALA A 774 -3.40 -3.95 -21.25
C ALA A 774 -4.93 -3.74 -21.14
N ASN A 775 -5.64 -4.56 -20.35
CA ASN A 775 -7.08 -4.51 -20.14
C ASN A 775 -7.46 -3.87 -18.79
N GLY A 776 -6.49 -3.40 -18.00
CA GLY A 776 -6.74 -2.76 -16.71
C GLY A 776 -6.85 -3.71 -15.51
N TYR A 777 -6.31 -4.94 -15.60
CA TYR A 777 -6.36 -5.91 -14.49
C TYR A 777 -5.13 -5.84 -13.57
N ASN A 778 -5.34 -5.60 -12.28
CA ASN A 778 -4.25 -5.55 -11.29
C ASN A 778 -3.66 -6.96 -11.07
N LEU A 779 -2.44 -7.22 -11.56
CA LEU A 779 -1.73 -8.49 -11.41
C LEU A 779 -1.19 -8.74 -9.99
N ASN A 780 -1.32 -7.77 -9.07
CA ASN A 780 -0.82 -7.91 -7.69
C ASN A 780 -1.78 -8.67 -6.76
N TYR A 781 -2.93 -9.17 -7.21
CA TYR A 781 -3.82 -10.03 -6.41
C TYR A 781 -3.16 -11.39 -6.11
N ARG A 782 -2.26 -11.43 -5.12
CA ARG A 782 -1.78 -12.67 -4.49
C ARG A 782 -2.71 -13.04 -3.34
N ILE A 783 -3.89 -13.56 -3.66
CA ILE A 783 -4.68 -14.29 -2.66
C ILE A 783 -3.96 -15.62 -2.40
N THR A 784 -3.45 -15.77 -1.19
CA THR A 784 -2.78 -16.97 -0.69
C THR A 784 -3.76 -18.14 -0.65
N ARG A 785 -3.78 -18.90 -1.76
CA ARG A 785 -4.31 -20.25 -2.00
C ARG A 785 -5.56 -20.69 -1.20
N THR A 786 -6.71 -20.71 -1.88
CA THR A 786 -7.27 -21.96 -2.43
C THR A 786 -8.32 -21.64 -3.51
N LYS A 787 -8.17 -22.27 -4.68
CA LYS A 787 -9.17 -22.39 -5.78
C LYS A 787 -9.61 -21.24 -6.70
N THR A 788 -9.39 -19.94 -6.46
CA THR A 788 -10.08 -18.89 -7.28
C THR A 788 -9.19 -17.95 -8.09
N LEU A 789 -8.40 -18.44 -9.03
CA LEU A 789 -7.81 -17.60 -10.10
C LEU A 789 -7.42 -18.51 -11.26
N TYR A 790 -8.43 -18.92 -12.03
CA TYR A 790 -8.27 -19.42 -13.39
C TYR A 790 -9.30 -18.68 -14.24
N LEU A 791 -8.89 -18.24 -15.43
CA LEU A 791 -9.59 -17.35 -16.39
C LEU A 791 -9.41 -15.86 -16.01
N MET A 792 -8.68 -15.01 -16.73
CA MET A 792 -8.25 -15.02 -18.12
C MET A 792 -6.93 -14.24 -18.27
N SER A 793 -5.99 -14.75 -19.07
CA SER A 793 -5.07 -13.93 -19.83
C SER A 793 -5.17 -14.41 -21.27
N ASP A 794 -5.21 -13.46 -22.19
CA ASP A 794 -5.53 -13.62 -23.61
C ASP A 794 -4.93 -14.85 -24.31
N THR A 795 -5.68 -15.26 -25.31
CA THR A 795 -5.49 -16.29 -26.34
C THR A 795 -4.12 -16.28 -27.02
N ALA A 796 -3.06 -16.64 -26.30
CA ALA A 796 -1.89 -17.27 -26.91
C ALA A 796 -2.18 -18.78 -26.98
N ALA A 797 -2.16 -19.36 -28.19
CA ALA A 797 -2.39 -20.78 -28.43
C ALA A 797 -1.58 -21.62 -27.42
N THR A 798 -2.27 -22.27 -26.48
CA THR A 798 -1.62 -23.03 -25.41
C THR A 798 -1.14 -24.35 -25.99
N LYS A 799 0.16 -24.64 -25.82
CA LYS A 799 0.76 -25.93 -26.22
C LYS A 799 0.03 -27.07 -25.50
N THR A 800 -0.23 -28.16 -26.19
CA THR A 800 -0.84 -29.38 -25.63
C THR A 800 0.25 -30.36 -25.20
N LEU A 801 0.16 -30.86 -23.98
CA LEU A 801 1.05 -31.84 -23.39
C LEU A 801 0.35 -33.17 -23.15
N TYR A 802 0.98 -34.25 -23.59
CA TYR A 802 0.57 -35.63 -23.32
C TYR A 802 1.50 -36.25 -22.27
N CYS A 803 1.09 -36.19 -21.00
CA CYS A 803 1.85 -36.77 -19.89
C CYS A 803 1.58 -38.28 -19.79
N ILE A 804 2.61 -39.09 -20.00
CA ILE A 804 2.52 -40.54 -20.05
C ILE A 804 3.34 -41.12 -18.89
N ARG A 805 2.69 -41.80 -17.95
CA ARG A 805 3.42 -42.51 -16.89
C ARG A 805 4.06 -43.79 -17.44
N HIS A 806 5.31 -44.07 -17.04
CA HIS A 806 5.96 -45.36 -17.35
C HIS A 806 5.13 -46.59 -16.92
N GLY A 807 5.39 -47.72 -17.59
CA GLY A 807 4.80 -49.02 -17.26
C GLY A 807 5.27 -49.57 -15.90
N GLU A 808 4.69 -50.69 -15.45
CA GLU A 808 5.14 -51.33 -14.22
C GLU A 808 6.63 -51.70 -14.28
N SER A 809 7.42 -51.15 -13.35
CA SER A 809 8.84 -51.53 -13.19
C SER A 809 9.00 -52.77 -12.31
N THR A 810 10.15 -53.43 -12.40
CA THR A 810 10.58 -54.50 -11.49
C THR A 810 10.54 -54.06 -10.02
N PHE A 811 10.82 -52.78 -9.74
CA PHE A 811 10.65 -52.21 -8.40
C PHE A 811 9.18 -52.09 -7.98
N ASN A 812 8.27 -51.71 -8.89
CA ASN A 812 6.84 -51.67 -8.59
C ASN A 812 6.25 -53.07 -8.35
N GLU A 813 6.71 -54.06 -9.12
CA GLU A 813 6.36 -55.47 -8.95
C GLU A 813 6.83 -55.99 -7.59
N TRP A 814 8.10 -55.76 -7.24
CA TRP A 814 8.65 -56.10 -5.93
C TRP A 814 7.82 -55.46 -4.80
N ARG A 815 7.54 -54.16 -4.90
CA ARG A 815 6.75 -53.43 -3.89
C ARG A 815 5.36 -54.01 -3.71
N LYS A 816 4.71 -54.48 -4.77
CA LYS A 816 3.40 -55.16 -4.66
C LYS A 816 3.50 -56.55 -4.03
N SER A 817 4.60 -57.26 -4.26
CA SER A 817 4.82 -58.61 -3.74
C SER A 817 5.30 -58.66 -2.28
N SER A 818 5.76 -57.53 -1.73
CA SER A 818 6.31 -57.48 -0.38
C SER A 818 5.21 -57.50 0.70
N LEU A 819 5.25 -58.50 1.60
CA LEU A 819 4.26 -58.74 2.66
C LEU A 819 4.16 -57.59 3.70
N TRP A 820 5.15 -56.69 3.74
CA TRP A 820 5.28 -55.60 4.72
C TRP A 820 4.74 -54.24 4.22
N ASN A 821 3.69 -54.25 3.39
CA ASN A 821 3.13 -53.04 2.78
C ASN A 821 2.32 -52.11 3.72
N PHE A 822 2.26 -52.40 5.02
CA PHE A 822 1.44 -51.63 5.97
C PHE A 822 2.11 -50.35 6.49
N SER A 823 3.43 -50.16 6.36
CA SER A 823 4.10 -48.92 6.75
C SER A 823 5.48 -48.74 6.11
N TRP A 824 5.77 -47.52 5.64
CA TRP A 824 7.04 -47.13 5.02
C TRP A 824 8.26 -47.27 5.96
N MET A 825 8.04 -47.36 7.28
CA MET A 825 9.10 -47.47 8.29
C MET A 825 9.81 -48.82 8.33
N TRP A 826 9.23 -49.89 7.76
CA TRP A 826 9.75 -51.26 7.90
C TRP A 826 10.21 -51.90 6.57
N VAL A 827 10.11 -51.16 5.46
CA VAL A 827 10.46 -51.66 4.13
C VAL A 827 11.91 -51.29 3.83
N ARG A 828 12.82 -52.27 3.83
CA ARG A 828 14.21 -52.08 3.35
C ARG A 828 14.25 -52.00 1.83
N ASP A 829 14.94 -51.00 1.30
CA ASP A 829 15.12 -50.79 -0.14
C ASP A 829 15.78 -52.03 -0.78
N PRO A 830 15.21 -52.62 -1.86
CA PRO A 830 15.76 -53.78 -2.53
C PRO A 830 17.04 -53.50 -3.33
N MET A 831 17.52 -52.25 -3.36
CA MET A 831 18.74 -51.80 -4.05
C MET A 831 18.72 -52.10 -5.56
N ILE A 832 17.54 -52.08 -6.17
CA ILE A 832 17.37 -52.23 -7.63
C ILE A 832 17.66 -50.87 -8.28
N VAL A 833 18.90 -50.65 -8.71
CA VAL A 833 19.31 -49.42 -9.41
C VAL A 833 18.69 -49.34 -10.80
N ASP A 834 18.22 -48.15 -11.19
CA ASP A 834 17.57 -47.86 -12.49
C ASP A 834 16.61 -48.96 -12.98
N ALA A 835 15.60 -49.26 -12.16
CA ALA A 835 14.76 -50.44 -12.34
C ALA A 835 14.08 -50.48 -13.74
N PRO A 836 14.28 -51.55 -14.54
CA PRO A 836 13.62 -51.73 -15.84
C PRO A 836 12.15 -52.12 -15.71
N LEU A 837 11.41 -52.12 -16.82
CA LEU A 837 10.03 -52.61 -16.90
C LEU A 837 9.95 -54.12 -16.60
N SER A 838 8.93 -54.50 -15.82
CA SER A 838 8.58 -55.91 -15.64
C SER A 838 7.98 -56.51 -16.92
N ALA A 839 7.83 -57.83 -16.97
CA ALA A 839 7.13 -58.50 -18.07
C ALA A 839 5.67 -58.02 -18.22
N LYS A 840 5.07 -57.51 -17.15
CA LYS A 840 3.75 -56.86 -17.19
C LYS A 840 3.86 -55.41 -17.69
N GLY A 841 4.88 -54.67 -17.27
CA GLY A 841 5.16 -53.32 -17.77
C GLY A 841 5.36 -53.28 -19.29
N LYS A 842 6.09 -54.24 -19.86
CA LYS A 842 6.29 -54.36 -21.32
C LYS A 842 4.97 -54.59 -22.08
N ARG A 843 4.07 -55.42 -21.52
CA ARG A 843 2.70 -55.60 -22.06
C ARG A 843 1.85 -54.34 -21.93
N GLN A 844 2.03 -53.55 -20.86
CA GLN A 844 1.35 -52.27 -20.70
C GLN A 844 1.82 -51.23 -21.73
N ALA A 845 3.12 -51.18 -22.02
CA ALA A 845 3.68 -50.31 -23.06
C ALA A 845 3.15 -50.69 -24.45
N ALA A 846 3.09 -51.98 -24.79
CA ALA A 846 2.48 -52.45 -26.04
C ALA A 846 0.99 -52.08 -26.14
N LYS A 847 0.23 -52.17 -25.03
CA LYS A 847 -1.17 -51.72 -25.01
C LYS A 847 -1.31 -50.20 -25.15
N LEU A 848 -0.35 -49.43 -24.64
CA LEU A 848 -0.31 -47.99 -24.84
C LEU A 848 -0.08 -47.64 -26.32
N HIS A 849 0.74 -48.41 -27.04
CA HIS A 849 0.89 -48.26 -28.48
C HIS A 849 -0.45 -48.39 -29.24
N GLU A 850 -1.27 -49.39 -28.89
CA GLU A 850 -2.62 -49.52 -29.46
C GLU A 850 -3.47 -48.26 -29.23
N LEU A 851 -3.34 -47.63 -28.05
CA LEU A 851 -4.05 -46.39 -27.72
C LEU A 851 -3.51 -45.18 -28.48
N VAL A 852 -2.19 -45.10 -28.65
CA VAL A 852 -1.50 -44.06 -29.44
C VAL A 852 -1.97 -44.12 -30.90
N GLN A 853 -2.03 -45.33 -31.47
CA GLN A 853 -2.56 -45.58 -32.81
C GLN A 853 -4.04 -45.22 -32.92
N ALA A 854 -4.87 -45.68 -31.98
CA ALA A 854 -6.31 -45.42 -31.98
C ALA A 854 -6.64 -43.92 -31.89
N LYS A 855 -5.82 -43.14 -31.18
CA LYS A 855 -5.94 -41.68 -31.07
C LYS A 855 -5.21 -40.90 -32.17
N GLN A 856 -4.58 -41.57 -33.14
CA GLN A 856 -3.77 -40.96 -34.21
C GLN A 856 -2.65 -40.03 -33.70
N LEU A 857 -2.13 -40.29 -32.49
CA LEU A 857 -1.19 -39.39 -31.84
C LEU A 857 0.17 -39.34 -32.55
N GLU A 858 0.53 -40.35 -33.34
CA GLU A 858 1.74 -40.35 -34.17
C GLU A 858 1.72 -39.28 -35.27
N HIS A 859 0.54 -38.79 -35.64
CA HIS A 859 0.38 -37.67 -36.58
C HIS A 859 0.18 -36.32 -35.88
N THR A 860 -0.09 -36.33 -34.58
CA THR A 860 -0.36 -35.12 -33.78
C THR A 860 0.88 -34.66 -33.02
N ILE A 861 1.58 -35.58 -32.37
CA ILE A 861 2.74 -35.26 -31.53
C ILE A 861 3.92 -34.88 -32.42
N GLN A 862 4.53 -33.73 -32.11
CA GLN A 862 5.66 -33.19 -32.85
C GLN A 862 7.00 -33.51 -32.19
N LEU A 863 6.99 -33.74 -30.86
CA LEU A 863 8.17 -34.03 -30.07
C LEU A 863 7.83 -34.98 -28.92
N ILE A 864 8.71 -35.96 -28.68
CA ILE A 864 8.65 -36.82 -27.49
C ILE A 864 9.81 -36.47 -26.57
N ILE A 865 9.50 -36.17 -25.32
CA ILE A 865 10.47 -35.97 -24.24
C ILE A 865 10.35 -37.15 -23.28
N THR A 866 11.45 -37.83 -23.01
CA THR A 866 11.47 -38.98 -22.10
C THR A 866 12.48 -38.80 -20.98
N SER A 867 12.11 -39.28 -19.79
CA SER A 867 13.03 -39.35 -18.64
C SER A 867 14.18 -40.33 -18.95
N PRO A 868 15.43 -40.05 -18.53
CA PRO A 868 16.57 -40.93 -18.80
C PRO A 868 16.55 -42.25 -18.00
N LEU A 869 15.59 -42.43 -17.08
CA LEU A 869 15.42 -43.69 -16.34
C LEU A 869 14.93 -44.81 -17.28
N THR A 870 15.54 -45.99 -17.17
CA THR A 870 15.35 -47.15 -18.07
C THR A 870 13.88 -47.49 -18.30
N ARG A 871 13.08 -47.51 -17.23
CA ARG A 871 11.63 -47.77 -17.32
C ARG A 871 10.85 -46.77 -18.17
N ALA A 872 11.26 -45.50 -18.19
CA ALA A 872 10.62 -44.48 -19.01
C ALA A 872 11.00 -44.66 -20.48
N ILE A 873 12.30 -44.87 -20.76
CA ILE A 873 12.81 -45.14 -22.12
C ILE A 873 12.15 -46.41 -22.71
N GLU A 874 12.12 -47.52 -21.98
CA GLU A 874 11.45 -48.75 -22.43
C GLU A 874 9.94 -48.53 -22.67
N THR A 875 9.30 -47.64 -21.91
CA THR A 875 7.89 -47.28 -22.16
C THR A 875 7.77 -46.45 -23.43
N THR A 876 8.69 -45.51 -23.68
CA THR A 876 8.72 -44.72 -24.92
C THR A 876 8.90 -45.60 -26.15
N VAL A 877 9.90 -46.48 -26.15
CA VAL A 877 10.15 -47.42 -27.26
C VAL A 877 8.97 -48.36 -27.47
N GLY A 878 8.35 -48.85 -26.39
CA GLY A 878 7.19 -49.73 -26.48
C GLY A 878 5.89 -49.04 -26.93
N ALA A 879 5.72 -47.75 -26.64
CA ALA A 879 4.53 -46.98 -27.01
C ALA A 879 4.63 -46.36 -28.42
N PHE A 880 5.84 -46.04 -28.86
CA PHE A 880 6.15 -45.41 -30.14
C PHE A 880 7.23 -46.21 -30.91
N PRO A 881 6.97 -47.49 -31.25
CA PRO A 881 7.90 -48.29 -32.03
C PRO A 881 8.11 -47.70 -33.42
N ASP A 882 9.36 -47.69 -33.90
CA ASP A 882 9.75 -47.20 -35.24
C ASP A 882 9.28 -45.76 -35.57
N THR A 883 9.08 -44.94 -34.54
CA THR A 883 8.59 -43.56 -34.72
C THR A 883 9.60 -42.68 -35.44
N LYS A 884 9.08 -41.77 -36.28
CA LYS A 884 9.86 -40.68 -36.91
C LYS A 884 9.81 -39.40 -36.09
N ILE A 885 9.04 -39.37 -35.01
CA ILE A 885 8.95 -38.21 -34.13
C ILE A 885 10.28 -38.08 -33.37
N PRO A 886 10.92 -36.89 -33.35
CA PRO A 886 12.14 -36.68 -32.58
C PRO A 886 11.96 -37.05 -31.11
N ILE A 887 12.91 -37.78 -30.54
CA ILE A 887 12.93 -38.14 -29.13
C ILE A 887 14.09 -37.44 -28.42
N ILE A 888 13.79 -36.67 -27.39
CA ILE A 888 14.77 -36.00 -26.52
C ILE A 888 14.75 -36.66 -25.14
N VAL A 889 15.95 -36.96 -24.64
CA VAL A 889 16.14 -37.50 -23.30
C VAL A 889 16.46 -36.35 -22.35
N GLU A 890 15.52 -36.00 -21.45
CA GLU A 890 15.60 -34.80 -20.61
C GLU A 890 15.59 -35.15 -19.11
N PRO A 891 16.70 -34.91 -18.38
CA PRO A 891 16.81 -35.28 -16.97
C PRO A 891 15.88 -34.47 -16.07
N SER A 892 15.47 -33.25 -16.44
CA SER A 892 14.57 -32.45 -15.59
C SER A 892 13.20 -33.11 -15.36
N CYS A 893 12.76 -34.07 -16.20
CA CYS A 893 11.49 -34.79 -16.02
C CYS A 893 11.57 -36.14 -15.27
N ARG A 894 12.73 -36.46 -14.65
CA ARG A 894 12.94 -37.70 -13.87
C ARG A 894 12.14 -37.75 -12.56
N GLU A 895 11.95 -38.94 -11.99
CA GLU A 895 11.30 -39.10 -10.67
C GLU A 895 12.11 -38.41 -9.57
N MET A 896 11.43 -38.10 -8.46
CA MET A 896 12.09 -37.67 -7.22
C MET A 896 13.05 -38.75 -6.75
N LEU A 897 14.32 -38.40 -6.52
CA LEU A 897 15.33 -39.36 -6.03
C LEU A 897 15.05 -39.68 -4.56
N ASP A 898 14.40 -40.82 -4.30
CA ASP A 898 14.03 -41.26 -2.94
C ASP A 898 14.56 -42.67 -2.61
N THR A 899 14.64 -43.53 -3.63
CA THR A 899 15.06 -44.93 -3.51
C THR A 899 16.10 -45.29 -4.56
N ALA A 900 16.77 -46.45 -4.39
CA ALA A 900 17.82 -46.89 -5.30
C ALA A 900 17.36 -46.97 -6.76
N CYS A 901 16.07 -47.24 -7.01
CA CYS A 901 15.54 -47.32 -8.38
C CYS A 901 15.48 -45.98 -9.12
N ASP A 902 15.71 -44.87 -8.44
CA ASP A 902 15.73 -43.53 -9.02
C ASP A 902 17.18 -43.06 -9.32
N ILE A 903 18.18 -43.87 -8.94
CA ILE A 903 19.58 -43.68 -9.33
C ILE A 903 19.71 -44.11 -10.80
N GLY A 904 20.21 -43.20 -11.63
CA GLY A 904 20.35 -43.39 -13.06
C GLY A 904 21.60 -44.17 -13.49
N ARG A 905 21.72 -44.40 -14.80
CA ARG A 905 22.90 -44.98 -15.46
C ARG A 905 23.62 -43.94 -16.30
N VAL A 906 24.91 -44.16 -16.52
CA VAL A 906 25.73 -43.27 -17.34
C VAL A 906 25.23 -43.26 -18.80
N PRO A 907 25.32 -42.13 -19.51
CA PRO A 907 24.81 -41.99 -20.88
C PRO A 907 25.35 -43.04 -21.86
N ALA A 908 26.60 -43.48 -21.69
CA ALA A 908 27.23 -44.50 -22.54
C ALA A 908 26.51 -45.87 -22.45
N GLU A 909 26.07 -46.27 -21.25
CA GLU A 909 25.33 -47.53 -21.05
C GLU A 909 23.91 -47.45 -21.62
N LEU A 910 23.26 -46.29 -21.44
CA LEU A 910 21.94 -46.03 -22.02
C LEU A 910 21.99 -46.03 -23.55
N ALA A 911 22.98 -45.34 -24.12
CA ALA A 911 23.21 -45.29 -25.56
C ALA A 911 23.47 -46.68 -26.15
N GLN A 912 24.33 -47.49 -25.51
CA GLN A 912 24.61 -48.86 -25.95
C GLN A 912 23.33 -49.72 -25.99
N GLN A 913 22.42 -49.53 -25.04
CA GLN A 913 21.20 -50.32 -24.94
C GLN A 913 20.09 -49.85 -25.89
N PHE A 914 19.91 -48.53 -26.07
CA PHE A 914 18.70 -47.96 -26.67
C PHE A 914 18.90 -47.34 -28.06
N LEU A 915 20.11 -46.90 -28.44
CA LEU A 915 20.37 -46.44 -29.82
C LEU A 915 20.01 -47.47 -30.90
N PRO A 916 20.15 -48.80 -30.68
CA PRO A 916 19.70 -49.78 -31.66
C PRO A 916 18.18 -49.88 -31.81
N GLN A 917 17.41 -49.33 -30.86
CA GLN A 917 15.95 -49.47 -30.78
C GLN A 917 15.20 -48.20 -31.20
N ALA A 918 15.79 -47.02 -30.99
CA ALA A 918 15.22 -45.73 -31.38
C ALA A 918 16.32 -44.67 -31.50
N ASP A 919 16.14 -43.70 -32.41
CA ASP A 919 17.04 -42.57 -32.57
C ASP A 919 16.85 -41.57 -31.42
N MET A 920 17.75 -41.60 -30.45
CA MET A 920 17.72 -40.80 -29.23
C MET A 920 19.08 -40.15 -28.99
N ASP A 921 19.09 -38.86 -28.67
CA ASP A 921 20.34 -38.15 -28.33
C ASP A 921 20.64 -38.24 -26.82
N PHE A 922 21.74 -38.91 -26.48
CA PHE A 922 22.27 -39.00 -25.11
C PHE A 922 23.50 -38.09 -24.90
N SER A 923 23.98 -37.37 -25.91
CA SER A 923 25.24 -36.63 -25.87
C SER A 923 25.22 -35.44 -24.92
N GLN A 924 24.04 -34.85 -24.70
CA GLN A 924 23.84 -33.70 -23.81
C GLN A 924 23.60 -34.11 -22.35
N LEU A 925 23.48 -35.41 -22.06
CA LEU A 925 23.30 -35.88 -20.70
C LEU A 925 24.60 -35.85 -19.93
N ASP A 926 24.53 -35.28 -18.74
CA ASP A 926 25.60 -35.39 -17.78
C ASP A 926 25.87 -36.85 -17.38
N PRO A 927 27.13 -37.29 -17.20
CA PRO A 927 27.45 -38.64 -16.74
C PRO A 927 26.73 -39.07 -15.45
N PHE A 928 26.40 -38.12 -14.57
CA PHE A 928 25.72 -38.34 -13.29
C PHE A 928 24.44 -37.49 -13.19
N TRP A 929 23.66 -37.42 -14.28
CA TRP A 929 22.46 -36.59 -14.44
C TRP A 929 21.37 -36.73 -13.36
N TRP A 930 21.41 -37.78 -12.53
CA TRP A 930 20.49 -37.96 -11.40
C TRP A 930 20.92 -37.21 -10.13
N LEU A 931 22.14 -36.66 -10.08
CA LEU A 931 22.68 -35.90 -8.95
C LEU A 931 22.68 -34.40 -9.23
N ASP A 932 22.37 -33.62 -8.19
CA ASP A 932 22.51 -32.18 -8.21
C ASP A 932 23.99 -31.77 -8.09
N VAL A 933 24.47 -30.96 -9.02
CA VAL A 933 25.87 -30.52 -9.10
C VAL A 933 26.24 -29.58 -7.96
N GLU A 934 25.30 -28.77 -7.46
CA GLU A 934 25.53 -27.87 -6.32
C GLU A 934 25.68 -28.66 -5.02
N LYS A 935 24.86 -29.70 -4.85
CA LYS A 935 24.86 -30.56 -3.67
C LYS A 935 26.04 -31.54 -3.66
N PHE A 936 26.46 -31.99 -4.84
CA PHE A 936 27.53 -32.98 -5.02
C PHE A 936 28.59 -32.46 -6.01
N PRO A 937 29.48 -31.56 -5.56
CA PRO A 937 30.49 -30.96 -6.41
C PRO A 937 31.45 -32.01 -6.99
N ARG A 938 31.81 -31.82 -8.26
CA ARG A 938 32.56 -32.77 -9.08
C ARG A 938 34.07 -32.64 -8.84
N THR A 939 34.54 -33.19 -7.74
CA THR A 939 35.93 -33.06 -7.29
C THR A 939 36.84 -34.23 -7.69
N GLY A 940 36.29 -35.28 -8.31
CA GLY A 940 37.01 -36.48 -8.73
C GLY A 940 37.56 -36.45 -10.17
N PRO A 941 38.43 -37.41 -10.55
CA PRO A 941 38.98 -37.52 -11.89
C PRO A 941 37.86 -37.68 -12.95
N GLY A 942 37.90 -36.88 -14.02
CA GLY A 942 36.88 -36.91 -15.08
C GLY A 942 35.55 -36.25 -14.69
N ASN A 943 35.56 -35.25 -13.80
CA ASN A 943 34.35 -34.60 -13.26
C ASN A 943 33.43 -35.57 -12.50
N ALA A 944 33.98 -36.65 -11.93
CA ALA A 944 33.20 -37.59 -11.12
C ALA A 944 32.88 -36.99 -9.73
N PRO A 945 31.67 -37.23 -9.18
CA PRO A 945 31.41 -36.99 -7.77
C PRO A 945 32.22 -37.96 -6.89
N PRO A 946 32.40 -37.66 -5.59
CA PRO A 946 33.15 -38.51 -4.65
C PRO A 946 32.79 -40.01 -4.76
N ALA A 947 33.80 -40.90 -4.69
CA ALA A 947 33.64 -42.33 -5.01
C ALA A 947 32.60 -43.10 -4.16
N ASN A 948 32.27 -42.57 -2.98
CA ASN A 948 31.23 -43.08 -2.08
C ASN A 948 29.78 -42.73 -2.49
N ILE A 949 29.61 -41.82 -3.46
CA ILE A 949 28.31 -41.26 -3.90
C ILE A 949 27.81 -41.93 -5.19
N VAL A 950 28.72 -42.44 -6.02
CA VAL A 950 28.44 -42.92 -7.38
C VAL A 950 27.56 -44.18 -7.41
N ALA A 951 27.71 -45.09 -6.44
CA ALA A 951 26.96 -46.34 -6.40
C ALA A 951 26.77 -46.82 -4.94
N PRO A 952 25.68 -46.41 -4.27
CA PRO A 952 25.42 -46.85 -2.90
C PRO A 952 25.21 -48.38 -2.89
N LYS A 953 25.91 -49.07 -1.98
CA LYS A 953 25.82 -50.53 -1.80
C LYS A 953 24.77 -50.95 -0.78
N THR A 954 24.24 -50.00 -0.01
CA THR A 954 23.26 -50.21 1.05
C THR A 954 22.17 -49.15 0.99
N SER A 955 21.00 -49.44 1.56
CA SER A 955 19.87 -48.49 1.66
C SER A 955 20.27 -47.20 2.37
N ASP A 956 21.14 -47.29 3.37
CA ASP A 956 21.61 -46.13 4.13
C ASP A 956 22.50 -45.21 3.28
N GLY A 957 23.17 -45.76 2.26
CA GLY A 957 23.95 -44.98 1.29
C GLY A 957 23.08 -44.16 0.32
N VAL A 958 21.78 -44.46 0.21
CA VAL A 958 20.84 -43.71 -0.64
C VAL A 958 20.28 -42.48 0.09
N LEU A 959 20.14 -42.54 1.43
CA LEU A 959 19.63 -41.45 2.26
C LEU A 959 20.26 -40.07 1.99
N PRO A 960 21.59 -39.91 1.90
CA PRO A 960 22.19 -38.61 1.62
C PRO A 960 21.91 -38.09 0.20
N LEU A 961 21.56 -38.96 -0.74
CA LEU A 961 21.27 -38.61 -2.13
C LEU A 961 19.83 -38.14 -2.34
N ARG A 962 18.97 -38.24 -1.32
CA ARG A 962 17.56 -37.95 -1.46
C ARG A 962 17.29 -36.49 -1.85
N GLU A 963 16.43 -36.34 -2.83
CA GLU A 963 15.91 -35.05 -3.26
C GLU A 963 14.89 -34.56 -2.23
N THR A 964 14.90 -33.26 -1.90
CA THR A 964 13.85 -32.64 -1.09
C THR A 964 12.64 -32.27 -1.95
N ARG A 965 11.51 -31.91 -1.33
CA ARG A 965 10.33 -31.49 -2.10
C ARG A 965 10.54 -30.15 -2.80
N GLU A 966 11.34 -29.30 -2.17
CA GLU A 966 11.72 -27.98 -2.64
C GLU A 966 12.66 -28.08 -3.85
N GLU A 967 13.64 -28.98 -3.81
CA GLU A 967 14.52 -29.33 -4.94
C GLU A 967 13.69 -29.85 -6.14
N LEU A 968 12.75 -30.76 -5.89
CA LEU A 968 11.83 -31.27 -6.93
C LEU A 968 10.98 -30.15 -7.56
N ASP A 969 10.41 -29.26 -6.74
CA ASP A 969 9.59 -28.15 -7.24
C ASP A 969 10.43 -27.14 -8.06
N ALA A 970 11.70 -26.90 -7.69
CA ALA A 970 12.63 -26.10 -8.48
C ALA A 970 12.91 -26.72 -9.85
N ARG A 971 13.16 -28.03 -9.89
CA ARG A 971 13.40 -28.78 -11.14
C ARG A 971 12.17 -28.81 -12.05
N ILE A 972 10.97 -28.92 -11.49
CA ILE A 972 9.73 -28.83 -12.29
C ILE A 972 9.58 -27.45 -12.91
N ARG A 973 9.91 -26.36 -12.18
CA ARG A 973 9.89 -24.99 -12.75
C ARG A 973 10.82 -24.85 -13.94
N GLU A 974 12.05 -25.33 -13.81
CA GLU A 974 13.03 -25.34 -14.90
C GLU A 974 12.51 -26.11 -16.12
N PHE A 975 11.96 -27.32 -15.90
CA PHE A 975 11.41 -28.14 -16.97
C PHE A 975 10.24 -27.46 -17.69
N VAL A 976 9.32 -26.85 -16.94
CA VAL A 976 8.16 -26.12 -17.48
C VAL A 976 8.60 -24.90 -18.28
N ALA A 977 9.64 -24.19 -17.86
CA ALA A 977 10.24 -23.11 -18.63
C ALA A 977 10.85 -23.62 -19.95
N LYS A 978 11.63 -24.71 -19.91
CA LYS A 978 12.16 -25.35 -21.13
C LYS A 978 11.06 -25.77 -22.11
N LEU A 979 9.93 -26.30 -21.62
CA LEU A 979 8.79 -26.65 -22.48
C LEU A 979 8.13 -25.43 -23.13
N ALA A 980 8.19 -24.26 -22.51
CA ALA A 980 7.61 -23.04 -23.02
C ALA A 980 8.40 -22.45 -24.19
N GLU A 981 9.73 -22.51 -24.10
CA GLU A 981 10.66 -22.01 -25.12
C GLU A 981 10.68 -22.86 -26.39
N ARG A 982 10.22 -24.11 -26.30
CA ARG A 982 10.15 -25.03 -27.44
C ARG A 982 9.20 -24.53 -28.51
N PRO A 983 9.48 -24.67 -29.82
CA PRO A 983 8.56 -24.26 -30.87
C PRO A 983 7.34 -25.19 -31.02
N GLU A 984 7.44 -26.46 -30.60
CA GLU A 984 6.43 -27.50 -30.81
C GLU A 984 5.15 -27.26 -30.01
N GLN A 985 3.99 -27.49 -30.63
CA GLN A 985 2.66 -27.28 -30.05
C GLN A 985 2.08 -28.52 -29.39
N HIS A 986 2.47 -29.71 -29.82
CA HIS A 986 2.01 -30.99 -29.25
C HIS A 986 3.21 -31.81 -28.81
N ILE A 987 3.42 -31.93 -27.50
CA ILE A 987 4.60 -32.58 -26.92
C ILE A 987 4.14 -33.73 -26.02
N ALA A 988 4.69 -34.92 -26.22
CA ALA A 988 4.51 -36.03 -25.29
C ALA A 988 5.65 -36.08 -24.27
N VAL A 989 5.31 -36.18 -22.98
CA VAL A 989 6.29 -36.30 -21.89
C VAL A 989 6.11 -37.65 -21.22
N VAL A 990 7.10 -38.53 -21.35
CA VAL A 990 7.11 -39.86 -20.72
C VAL A 990 7.91 -39.80 -19.42
N GLY A 991 7.25 -40.03 -18.29
CA GLY A 991 7.82 -39.78 -16.96
C GLY A 991 7.15 -40.58 -15.85
N HIS A 992 7.11 -40.00 -14.65
CA HIS A 992 6.88 -40.74 -13.41
C HIS A 992 5.70 -40.22 -12.58
N SER A 993 5.16 -41.10 -11.74
CA SER A 993 3.88 -40.84 -11.06
C SER A 993 3.92 -39.78 -9.98
N SER A 994 5.01 -39.68 -9.22
CA SER A 994 5.10 -38.71 -8.12
C SER A 994 5.47 -37.34 -8.70
N TYR A 995 6.38 -37.32 -9.67
CA TYR A 995 6.66 -36.18 -10.54
C TYR A 995 5.39 -35.61 -11.18
N PHE A 996 4.64 -36.40 -11.95
CA PHE A 996 3.41 -35.92 -12.59
C PHE A 996 2.32 -35.55 -11.58
N LYS A 997 2.18 -36.27 -10.46
CA LYS A 997 1.24 -35.86 -9.42
C LYS A 997 1.55 -34.46 -8.91
N ARG A 998 2.84 -34.13 -8.73
CA ARG A 998 3.29 -32.81 -8.29
C ARG A 998 3.11 -31.77 -9.40
N MET A 999 3.66 -32.02 -10.59
CA MET A 999 3.57 -31.15 -11.78
C MET A 999 2.12 -30.83 -12.17
N LEU A 1000 1.26 -31.84 -12.16
CA LEU A 1000 -0.16 -31.74 -12.53
C LEU A 1000 -1.08 -31.49 -11.32
N ALA A 1001 -0.53 -31.28 -10.12
CA ALA A 1001 -1.28 -31.04 -8.87
C ALA A 1001 -2.48 -32.00 -8.68
N MET A 1002 -2.31 -33.27 -9.06
CA MET A 1002 -3.39 -34.26 -9.03
C MET A 1002 -3.61 -34.80 -7.62
N ASN A 1003 -4.87 -35.04 -7.26
CA ASN A 1003 -5.20 -35.75 -6.02
C ASN A 1003 -4.80 -37.23 -6.06
N ARG A 1004 -4.59 -37.79 -7.25
CA ARG A 1004 -4.18 -39.19 -7.49
C ARG A 1004 -2.88 -39.29 -8.27
N LYS A 1005 -2.23 -40.45 -8.20
CA LYS A 1005 -1.14 -40.82 -9.12
C LYS A 1005 -1.74 -41.36 -10.41
N LEU A 1006 -1.14 -41.04 -11.56
CA LEU A 1006 -1.47 -41.69 -12.84
C LEU A 1006 -1.22 -43.19 -12.73
N ASN A 1007 -2.02 -44.04 -13.37
CA ASN A 1007 -1.80 -45.49 -13.46
C ASN A 1007 -0.66 -45.80 -14.44
N ASN A 1008 -0.07 -47.00 -14.35
CA ASN A 1008 1.02 -47.41 -15.24
C ASN A 1008 0.56 -47.34 -16.71
N CYS A 1009 1.35 -46.70 -17.57
CA CYS A 1009 1.01 -46.42 -18.98
C CYS A 1009 -0.28 -45.61 -19.19
N GLU A 1010 -0.74 -44.86 -18.18
CA GLU A 1010 -1.83 -43.90 -18.35
C GLU A 1010 -1.33 -42.66 -19.09
N LEU A 1011 -2.07 -42.27 -20.13
CA LEU A 1011 -1.88 -41.03 -20.89
C LEU A 1011 -2.87 -39.98 -20.38
N TYR A 1012 -2.33 -38.83 -19.97
CA TYR A 1012 -3.10 -37.68 -19.52
C TYR A 1012 -2.80 -36.46 -20.39
N GLU A 1013 -3.84 -35.87 -20.96
CA GLU A 1013 -3.76 -34.71 -21.84
C GLU A 1013 -4.05 -33.43 -21.04
N THR A 1014 -3.23 -32.41 -21.22
CA THR A 1014 -3.32 -31.12 -20.50
C THR A 1014 -2.73 -30.00 -21.35
N SER A 1015 -3.05 -28.74 -21.06
CA SER A 1015 -2.33 -27.63 -21.68
C SER A 1015 -1.08 -27.25 -20.86
N LEU A 1016 -0.02 -26.77 -21.53
CA LEU A 1016 1.15 -26.21 -20.87
C LEU A 1016 0.79 -24.96 -20.06
N GLY A 1017 -0.18 -24.17 -20.53
CA GLY A 1017 -0.70 -23.01 -19.81
C GLY A 1017 -1.20 -23.38 -18.41
N ASP A 1018 -1.95 -24.48 -18.29
CA ASP A 1018 -2.47 -24.99 -17.01
C ASP A 1018 -1.35 -25.31 -16.00
N ILE A 1019 -0.18 -25.72 -16.50
CA ILE A 1019 0.98 -26.06 -15.69
C ILE A 1019 1.82 -24.83 -15.40
N GLN A 1020 2.08 -23.96 -16.38
CA GLN A 1020 2.85 -22.71 -16.22
C GLN A 1020 2.24 -21.82 -15.15
N LEU A 1021 0.91 -21.65 -15.14
CA LEU A 1021 0.14 -20.91 -14.12
C LEU A 1021 0.46 -21.33 -12.67
N ARG A 1022 1.00 -22.54 -12.48
CA ARG A 1022 1.31 -23.09 -11.15
C ARG A 1022 2.76 -22.85 -10.74
N TYR A 1023 3.66 -22.72 -11.71
CA TYR A 1023 5.11 -22.75 -11.52
C TYR A 1023 5.79 -21.41 -11.81
N THR A 1024 5.08 -20.43 -12.40
CA THR A 1024 5.50 -19.01 -12.47
C THR A 1024 5.17 -18.20 -11.22
N LYS A 1025 4.52 -18.81 -10.22
CA LYS A 1025 4.26 -18.23 -8.89
C LYS A 1025 5.47 -18.30 -7.96
#